data_AF-L8GZ77-F1
#
_entry.id   AF-L8GZ77-F1
#
_cell.length_a   1.000
_cell.length_b   1.000
_cell.length_c   1.000
_cell.angle_alpha   90.00
_cell.angle_beta   90.00
_cell.angle_gamma   90.00
#
_symmetry.space_group_name_H-M   'P 1'
#
loop_
_entity.id
_entity.type
_entity.pdbx_description
1 polymer ?
#
loop_
_entity_poly.entity_id
_entity_poly.type
_entity_poly.pdbx_seq_one_letter_code
_entity_poly.pdbx_strand_id
1 'polypeptide(L)'
;MDPRRGLYTFLFVFFLTASGVTGWNLTVVHSGDTFGAVVAVNVANNPCAPTDTSYTSDLPFCLGGVARRAALIAQLRNDSAHALVVDTGNSLPGANYFLFSPELVTNYTKGVGYDVVKLDLYDMQGGLSVLSSFLAAMEADGATAVCSNLVGMQNESALANLTVQQYATIGYTDGQKVGFAGTMPANIAGLVSQPGRLDSTEEIMALQVAVGSLLNEGVNKIVVAVSNLRLVEPLVQRVLGIDVVLVQGQFYANQNDSETPIGPYPVVERLLWKQKVCIAGVGVWGKHVGKLDVVFDEYGVVESCSGDAVPLDDDITPVASIQAEVIQDYNRSMAGLSRVIGSAEVPLDYNHRCMFGECGLGSWTAEALKKAGRTEIGIVNGGSFGGSVEAGNVTLAQFVRSFPFPADLIVTMDLKGKHLLEVLEHSVSLSNETSFEISQGIGRFLQVSGLRFTFNAKESVGMRIVNVWVQDSAIAAAATTTQRATTWTLVDPERDYSLTTISYISSGQDGYAVIPANAQNVQTTVRTAENVYREGLAAGPITGFATGLIVTSTASRRTCIAPGSTTELLCNGNGDCIAGSCECTAPGATGEFCDFSSSSSGSDDTLAIALGVILPLAFMAVVLAVLVAVLVLGYMRYRRPKLILKEPNYQLLVWRRDSLEAGAEVKMLPMRRLSVKVQTVLEEFLMDKHVVQAIGNVAHAKPSSSDEVAAAMMLVYQSSDKGTDLIRLLLKNELMALDDEKVLFREDTPGVQAFSVFSRMVGLPYLWNTFALPIAELELANNAHLGSNPSKSNVTDSDPAPLGTIFSLTTSVEINPKHLEEGQDNSVGRLQLELILQKLATRIFTSLPYFPLYLRQLCHMLYEDMRYDHPDYIHRVLGNLIFLRFICPALLVPQSYGLVKGEVHPKTHRTLILIAKVLQNLANKNDFSGKEEFMEVMNGFIERNVGKLEEFFNGLCAETDEPRFGDPPTSIVPRQFRKKALTVLYQFVRSHGKEIHDELSEFPPYAVQESLERLKYITRDINIRDFASSDESESESEAEGSR
;
A
#
# COMPACT_ATOMS: atom_id res chain seq x y z
N MET A 1 67.33 13.75 23.92
CA MET A 1 66.05 14.13 23.28
C MET A 1 66.10 13.59 21.86
N ASP A 2 65.22 12.64 21.56
CA ASP A 2 65.34 11.64 20.51
C ASP A 2 64.89 12.16 19.12
N PRO A 3 65.72 12.06 18.05
CA PRO A 3 65.40 12.57 16.72
C PRO A 3 64.66 11.52 15.88
N ARG A 4 63.37 11.27 16.15
CA ARG A 4 62.54 10.32 15.37
C ARG A 4 61.07 10.73 15.17
N ARG A 5 60.76 12.02 14.99
CA ARG A 5 59.39 12.47 14.67
C ARG A 5 59.24 13.39 13.45
N GLY A 6 60.30 13.57 12.65
CA GLY A 6 60.30 14.51 11.51
C GLY A 6 60.16 13.91 10.10
N LEU A 7 59.93 12.60 9.95
CA LEU A 7 60.05 11.92 8.63
C LEU A 7 58.78 11.21 8.12
N TYR A 8 57.66 11.26 8.85
CA TYR A 8 56.40 10.63 8.41
C TYR A 8 55.31 11.59 7.93
N THR A 9 55.54 12.91 8.02
CA THR A 9 54.54 13.91 7.61
C THR A 9 54.80 14.49 6.21
N PHE A 10 55.91 14.14 5.56
CA PHE A 10 56.32 14.74 4.28
C PHE A 10 56.26 13.78 3.07
N LEU A 11 55.85 12.52 3.27
CA LEU A 11 55.77 11.50 2.21
C LEU A 11 54.33 11.06 1.86
N PHE A 12 53.30 11.75 2.36
CA PHE A 12 51.90 11.46 2.04
C PHE A 12 51.20 12.56 1.21
N VAL A 13 51.93 13.60 0.76
CA VAL A 13 51.36 14.75 0.04
C VAL A 13 51.75 14.78 -1.45
N PHE A 14 52.45 13.77 -1.98
CA PHE A 14 52.88 13.76 -3.39
C PHE A 14 52.62 12.43 -4.12
N PHE A 15 51.47 11.80 -3.86
CA PHE A 15 50.89 10.74 -4.70
C PHE A 15 49.34 10.85 -4.80
N LEU A 16 48.84 12.08 -4.89
CA LEU A 16 47.52 12.36 -5.46
C LEU A 16 47.74 13.08 -6.79
N THR A 17 48.33 12.37 -7.74
CA THR A 17 47.99 12.63 -9.14
C THR A 17 46.49 12.48 -9.24
N ALA A 18 45.83 13.54 -9.70
CA ALA A 18 44.42 13.55 -10.05
C ALA A 18 44.12 12.40 -11.03
N SER A 19 43.73 11.25 -10.49
CA SER A 19 42.72 10.43 -11.12
C SER A 19 41.43 11.20 -10.90
N GLY A 20 41.00 11.99 -11.88
CA GLY A 20 39.64 12.49 -11.88
C GLY A 20 38.72 11.28 -11.73
N VAL A 21 37.95 11.22 -10.65
CA VAL A 21 36.84 10.28 -10.54
C VAL A 21 35.86 10.70 -11.61
N THR A 22 35.90 10.04 -12.77
CA THR A 22 34.93 10.25 -13.82
C THR A 22 33.63 9.61 -13.37
N GLY A 23 32.67 10.42 -12.92
CA GLY A 23 31.30 9.95 -12.66
C GLY A 23 30.72 9.24 -13.89
N TRP A 24 29.93 8.20 -13.67
CA TRP A 24 29.28 7.45 -14.74
C TRP A 24 27.94 8.10 -15.07
N ASN A 25 27.80 8.59 -16.29
CA ASN A 25 26.62 9.35 -16.71
C ASN A 25 25.63 8.44 -17.44
N LEU A 26 24.38 8.46 -16.97
CA LEU A 26 23.23 7.85 -17.63
C LEU A 26 22.27 8.94 -18.10
N THR A 27 21.82 8.86 -19.35
CA THR A 27 20.66 9.63 -19.81
C THR A 27 19.45 8.72 -19.86
N VAL A 28 18.48 8.95 -18.97
CA VAL A 28 17.17 8.32 -19.03
C VAL A 28 16.29 9.17 -19.95
N VAL A 29 15.97 8.62 -21.12
CA VAL A 29 15.03 9.20 -22.08
C VAL A 29 13.68 8.54 -21.85
N HIS A 30 12.65 9.31 -21.49
CA HIS A 30 11.34 8.71 -21.20
C HIS A 30 10.19 9.47 -21.84
N SER A 31 9.20 8.71 -22.28
CA SER A 31 7.90 9.19 -22.73
C SER A 31 6.84 8.18 -22.32
N GLY A 32 5.57 8.58 -22.30
CA GLY A 32 4.46 7.69 -21.98
C GLY A 32 3.19 8.50 -21.87
N ASP A 33 2.11 7.87 -21.44
CA ASP A 33 0.77 8.48 -21.41
C ASP A 33 0.43 9.12 -22.75
N THR A 34 0.81 8.46 -23.85
CA THR A 34 0.59 8.98 -25.20
C THR A 34 -0.85 8.78 -25.62
N PHE A 35 -1.55 7.78 -25.05
CA PHE A 35 -2.94 7.44 -25.34
C PHE A 35 -3.22 7.29 -26.84
N GLY A 36 -2.24 6.78 -27.59
CA GLY A 36 -2.32 6.63 -29.04
C GLY A 36 -2.19 7.94 -29.85
N ALA A 37 -1.68 9.02 -29.26
CA ALA A 37 -1.39 10.28 -29.95
C ALA A 37 -0.24 10.12 -30.97
N VAL A 38 -0.60 9.72 -32.18
CA VAL A 38 0.30 9.61 -33.34
C VAL A 38 0.53 10.96 -34.00
N VAL A 39 -0.49 11.83 -34.08
CA VAL A 39 -0.32 13.23 -34.51
C VAL A 39 -0.18 14.14 -33.30
N ALA A 40 0.43 15.31 -33.52
CA ALA A 40 0.45 16.36 -32.50
C ALA A 40 -0.97 16.77 -32.09
N VAL A 41 -1.10 17.32 -30.88
CA VAL A 41 -2.35 17.85 -30.35
C VAL A 41 -2.21 19.33 -30.01
N ASN A 42 -3.31 20.06 -30.07
CA ASN A 42 -3.35 21.47 -29.67
C ASN A 42 -3.64 21.64 -28.17
N VAL A 43 -3.77 22.89 -27.73
CA VAL A 43 -4.06 23.25 -26.32
C VAL A 43 -5.35 22.64 -25.76
N ALA A 44 -6.29 22.23 -26.61
CA ALA A 44 -7.52 21.55 -26.21
C ALA A 44 -7.40 20.02 -26.33
N ASN A 45 -6.19 19.49 -26.49
CA ASN A 45 -5.87 18.09 -26.76
C ASN A 45 -6.53 17.52 -28.02
N ASN A 46 -6.94 18.39 -28.95
CA ASN A 46 -7.50 17.95 -30.23
C ASN A 46 -6.36 17.60 -31.21
N PRO A 47 -6.49 16.54 -32.01
CA PRO A 47 -5.51 16.18 -33.03
C PRO A 47 -5.31 17.30 -34.05
N CYS A 48 -4.06 17.65 -34.31
CA CYS A 48 -3.66 18.58 -35.36
C CYS A 48 -3.50 17.87 -36.70
N ALA A 49 -3.80 18.57 -37.79
CA ALA A 49 -3.59 18.06 -39.13
C ALA A 49 -2.08 18.04 -39.46
N PRO A 50 -1.51 16.88 -39.83
CA PRO A 50 -0.09 16.79 -40.19
C PRO A 50 0.17 17.44 -41.56
N THR A 51 1.34 18.07 -41.68
CA THR A 51 1.93 18.60 -42.92
C THR A 51 3.33 18.01 -43.11
N ASP A 52 3.99 18.27 -44.23
CA ASP A 52 5.30 17.65 -44.55
C ASP A 52 6.36 17.84 -43.45
N THR A 53 6.35 18.98 -42.74
CA THR A 53 7.35 19.31 -41.72
C THR A 53 6.78 19.75 -40.37
N SER A 54 5.46 19.80 -40.22
CA SER A 54 4.80 20.43 -39.06
C SER A 54 3.36 19.88 -38.87
N TYR A 55 2.62 20.44 -37.92
CA TYR A 55 1.20 20.17 -37.70
C TYR A 55 0.42 21.48 -37.55
N THR A 56 -0.81 21.53 -38.04
CA THR A 56 -1.66 22.73 -38.03
C THR A 56 -3.01 22.49 -37.37
N SER A 57 -3.54 23.50 -36.68
CA SER A 57 -4.92 23.50 -36.17
C SER A 57 -5.47 24.92 -36.08
N ASP A 58 -6.77 25.06 -35.83
CA ASP A 58 -7.43 26.36 -35.64
C ASP A 58 -7.08 27.02 -34.29
N LEU A 59 -6.47 26.27 -33.36
CA LEU A 59 -5.99 26.76 -32.07
C LEU A 59 -4.46 26.89 -32.06
N PRO A 60 -3.88 27.82 -31.27
CA PRO A 60 -2.43 28.02 -31.21
C PRO A 60 -1.65 26.80 -30.74
N PHE A 61 -0.55 26.56 -31.47
CA PHE A 61 0.51 25.55 -31.33
C PHE A 61 0.04 24.08 -31.28
N CYS A 62 0.84 23.21 -31.91
CA CYS A 62 0.63 21.77 -31.95
C CYS A 62 1.86 21.07 -31.38
N LEU A 63 1.69 20.41 -30.24
CA LEU A 63 2.72 19.67 -29.53
C LEU A 63 2.55 18.16 -29.68
N GLY A 64 3.66 17.44 -29.77
CA GLY A 64 3.68 15.98 -29.91
C GLY A 64 3.89 15.52 -31.34
N GLY A 65 3.32 14.36 -31.66
CA GLY A 65 3.48 13.70 -32.95
C GLY A 65 4.62 12.67 -32.95
N VAL A 66 4.32 11.45 -33.37
CA VAL A 66 5.24 10.32 -33.27
C VAL A 66 6.50 10.49 -34.13
N ALA A 67 6.39 11.19 -35.27
CA ALA A 67 7.54 11.46 -36.13
C ALA A 67 8.55 12.41 -35.48
N ARG A 68 8.08 13.42 -34.72
CA ARG A 68 8.95 14.29 -33.90
C ARG A 68 9.51 13.53 -32.71
N ARG A 69 8.67 12.73 -32.03
CA ARG A 69 9.08 11.90 -30.89
C ARG A 69 10.23 10.96 -31.26
N ALA A 70 10.08 10.23 -32.36
CA ALA A 70 11.12 9.34 -32.88
C ALA A 70 12.41 10.09 -33.23
N ALA A 71 12.31 11.27 -33.86
CA ALA A 71 13.47 12.10 -34.19
C ALA A 71 14.23 12.54 -32.93
N LEU A 72 13.52 13.08 -31.93
CA LEU A 72 14.12 13.54 -30.69
C LEU A 72 14.72 12.38 -29.87
N ILE A 73 14.02 11.25 -29.75
CA ILE A 73 14.54 10.07 -29.04
C ILE A 73 15.81 9.55 -29.72
N ALA A 74 15.83 9.46 -31.05
CA ALA A 74 17.02 9.05 -31.80
C ALA A 74 18.19 10.03 -31.61
N GLN A 75 17.92 11.33 -31.60
CA GLN A 75 18.93 12.35 -31.31
C GLN A 75 19.49 12.18 -29.89
N LEU A 76 18.63 12.11 -28.86
CA LEU A 76 19.05 11.98 -27.46
C LEU A 76 19.84 10.68 -27.21
N ARG A 77 19.45 9.58 -27.87
CA ARG A 77 20.20 8.32 -27.80
C ARG A 77 21.59 8.44 -28.42
N ASN A 78 21.73 9.16 -29.54
CA ASN A 78 23.02 9.35 -30.22
C ASN A 78 23.94 10.34 -29.49
N ASP A 79 23.38 11.31 -28.77
CA ASP A 79 24.13 12.31 -28.01
C ASP A 79 24.69 11.76 -26.68
N SER A 80 24.22 10.58 -26.24
CA SER A 80 24.56 9.97 -24.95
C SER A 80 25.34 8.67 -25.09
N ALA A 81 26.44 8.54 -24.35
CA ALA A 81 27.24 7.30 -24.31
C ALA A 81 26.47 6.14 -23.63
N HIS A 82 25.63 6.46 -22.65
CA HIS A 82 24.75 5.51 -21.97
C HIS A 82 23.35 6.11 -21.95
N ALA A 83 22.45 5.55 -22.76
CA ALA A 83 21.05 5.94 -22.82
C ALA A 83 20.16 4.76 -22.45
N LEU A 84 19.20 4.99 -21.56
CA LEU A 84 18.08 4.11 -21.31
C LEU A 84 16.82 4.79 -21.85
N VAL A 85 16.21 4.23 -22.89
CA VAL A 85 14.99 4.77 -23.51
C VAL A 85 13.78 3.95 -23.07
N VAL A 86 12.84 4.61 -22.39
CA VAL A 86 11.70 3.96 -21.73
C VAL A 86 10.38 4.54 -22.24
N ASP A 87 9.46 3.67 -22.63
CA ASP A 87 8.04 4.01 -22.65
C ASP A 87 7.44 3.70 -21.28
N THR A 88 6.89 4.70 -20.60
CA THR A 88 6.33 4.52 -19.25
C THR A 88 4.94 3.91 -19.28
N GLY A 89 4.35 3.56 -20.42
CA GLY A 89 3.04 2.90 -20.51
C GLY A 89 1.89 3.85 -20.89
N ASN A 90 0.69 3.29 -21.01
CA ASN A 90 -0.48 3.96 -21.63
C ASN A 90 -0.17 4.44 -23.05
N SER A 91 0.50 3.57 -23.81
CA SER A 91 0.91 3.80 -25.20
C SER A 91 -0.24 3.55 -26.17
N LEU A 92 -1.02 2.50 -25.90
CA LEU A 92 -2.19 2.19 -26.72
C LEU A 92 -3.36 3.12 -26.38
N PRO A 93 -4.19 3.45 -27.37
CA PRO A 93 -5.41 4.16 -27.09
C PRO A 93 -6.33 3.21 -26.31
N GLY A 94 -7.00 3.73 -25.27
CA GLY A 94 -8.28 3.13 -24.86
C GLY A 94 -9.19 3.09 -26.08
N ALA A 95 -10.18 2.17 -26.11
CA ALA A 95 -11.12 2.10 -27.23
C ALA A 95 -11.51 3.55 -27.63
N ASN A 96 -11.18 3.95 -28.86
CA ASN A 96 -11.54 5.25 -29.45
C ASN A 96 -10.94 6.56 -28.88
N TYR A 97 -9.90 6.53 -28.05
CA TYR A 97 -9.26 7.78 -27.58
C TYR A 97 -8.65 8.64 -28.71
N PHE A 98 -8.42 8.08 -29.91
CA PHE A 98 -7.78 8.79 -31.00
C PHE A 98 -8.19 8.31 -32.41
N LEU A 99 -7.76 9.06 -33.44
CA LEU A 99 -8.04 8.85 -34.87
C LEU A 99 -7.60 7.50 -35.45
N PHE A 100 -6.81 6.72 -34.71
CA PHE A 100 -6.06 5.56 -35.22
C PHE A 100 -6.38 4.30 -34.42
N SER A 101 -6.38 3.15 -35.10
CA SER A 101 -6.61 1.86 -34.45
C SER A 101 -5.40 1.45 -33.61
N PRO A 102 -5.59 0.60 -32.58
CA PRO A 102 -4.48 0.10 -31.75
C PRO A 102 -3.38 -0.58 -32.55
N GLU A 103 -3.71 -1.28 -33.64
CA GLU A 103 -2.74 -1.94 -34.52
C GLU A 103 -1.86 -0.91 -35.25
N LEU A 104 -2.46 0.20 -35.69
CA LEU A 104 -1.71 1.26 -36.34
C LEU A 104 -0.82 1.99 -35.34
N VAL A 105 -1.33 2.29 -34.15
CA VAL A 105 -0.52 2.86 -33.05
C VAL A 105 0.64 1.93 -32.72
N THR A 106 0.41 0.62 -32.64
CA THR A 106 1.47 -0.39 -32.41
C THR A 106 2.58 -0.29 -33.46
N ASN A 107 2.24 -0.11 -34.73
CA ASN A 107 3.23 0.04 -35.81
C ASN A 107 4.05 1.32 -35.71
N TYR A 108 3.48 2.41 -35.17
CA TYR A 108 4.20 3.66 -34.95
C TYR A 108 5.03 3.64 -33.68
N THR A 109 4.54 3.01 -32.61
CA THR A 109 5.32 2.81 -31.37
C THR A 109 6.53 1.93 -31.66
N LYS A 110 6.33 0.90 -32.50
CA LYS A 110 7.41 0.12 -33.10
C LYS A 110 8.26 1.03 -33.99
N GLY A 111 9.57 1.06 -33.78
CA GLY A 111 10.47 1.93 -34.54
C GLY A 111 10.72 3.30 -33.94
N VAL A 112 10.09 3.65 -32.80
CA VAL A 112 10.54 4.80 -31.98
C VAL A 112 11.91 4.51 -31.36
N GLY A 113 12.22 3.23 -31.10
CA GLY A 113 13.49 2.79 -30.52
C GLY A 113 13.49 2.81 -28.99
N TYR A 114 12.51 2.18 -28.35
CA TYR A 114 12.49 1.97 -26.91
C TYR A 114 13.33 0.75 -26.50
N ASP A 115 14.05 0.81 -25.38
CA ASP A 115 14.70 -0.36 -24.78
C ASP A 115 13.72 -1.13 -23.89
N VAL A 116 12.83 -0.38 -23.22
CA VAL A 116 11.83 -0.93 -22.31
C VAL A 116 10.48 -0.27 -22.58
N VAL A 117 9.43 -1.09 -22.63
CA VAL A 117 8.04 -0.63 -22.66
C VAL A 117 7.33 -1.13 -21.42
N LYS A 118 6.88 -0.22 -20.57
CA LYS A 118 6.06 -0.58 -19.41
C LYS A 118 4.61 -0.77 -19.86
N LEU A 119 3.95 -1.81 -19.37
CA LEU A 119 2.51 -1.96 -19.52
C LEU A 119 1.75 -1.20 -18.43
N ASP A 120 0.65 -0.56 -18.80
CA ASP A 120 -0.25 0.10 -17.86
C ASP A 120 -1.74 -0.06 -18.24
N LEU A 121 -2.64 0.57 -17.50
CA LEU A 121 -4.08 0.36 -17.52
C LEU A 121 -4.68 0.48 -18.93
N TYR A 122 -4.33 1.51 -19.69
CA TYR A 122 -4.91 1.73 -21.02
C TYR A 122 -4.41 0.73 -22.05
N ASP A 123 -3.21 0.17 -21.85
CA ASP A 123 -2.68 -0.88 -22.71
C ASP A 123 -3.49 -2.18 -22.60
N MET A 124 -4.23 -2.37 -21.50
CA MET A 124 -5.10 -3.52 -21.27
C MET A 124 -6.51 -3.33 -21.87
N GLN A 125 -6.94 -2.10 -22.14
CA GLN A 125 -8.33 -1.80 -22.54
C GLN A 125 -8.71 -2.31 -23.94
N GLY A 126 -7.73 -2.47 -24.83
CA GLY A 126 -7.95 -3.04 -26.17
C GLY A 126 -8.30 -4.53 -26.16
N GLY A 127 -8.22 -5.19 -25.00
CA GLY A 127 -8.41 -6.63 -24.86
C GLY A 127 -7.16 -7.44 -25.24
N LEU A 128 -7.22 -8.74 -24.97
CA LEU A 128 -6.04 -9.62 -25.05
C LEU A 128 -5.44 -9.77 -26.46
N SER A 129 -6.25 -9.64 -27.52
CA SER A 129 -5.76 -9.74 -28.89
C SER A 129 -4.92 -8.54 -29.32
N VAL A 130 -5.32 -7.34 -28.87
CA VAL A 130 -4.58 -6.11 -29.12
C VAL A 130 -3.28 -6.14 -28.31
N LEU A 131 -3.38 -6.51 -27.02
CA LEU A 131 -2.21 -6.65 -26.15
C LEU A 131 -1.21 -7.65 -26.69
N SER A 132 -1.65 -8.82 -27.18
CA SER A 132 -0.74 -9.83 -27.72
C SER A 132 0.00 -9.32 -28.97
N SER A 133 -0.70 -8.60 -29.84
CA SER A 133 -0.13 -8.01 -31.06
C SER A 133 0.88 -6.92 -30.72
N PHE A 134 0.57 -6.09 -29.72
CA PHE A 134 1.47 -5.05 -29.22
C PHE A 134 2.76 -5.65 -28.64
N LEU A 135 2.64 -6.61 -27.73
CA LEU A 135 3.78 -7.28 -27.11
C LEU A 135 4.69 -7.96 -28.15
N ALA A 136 4.10 -8.68 -29.11
CA ALA A 136 4.86 -9.30 -30.19
C ALA A 136 5.60 -8.28 -31.06
N ALA A 137 4.98 -7.13 -31.32
CA ALA A 137 5.61 -6.05 -32.10
C ALA A 137 6.77 -5.39 -31.36
N MET A 138 6.64 -5.17 -30.04
CA MET A 138 7.68 -4.59 -29.19
C MET A 138 8.87 -5.54 -29.04
N GLU A 139 8.61 -6.83 -28.78
CA GLU A 139 9.66 -7.86 -28.74
C GLU A 139 10.42 -7.95 -30.06
N ALA A 140 9.71 -7.89 -31.20
CA ALA A 140 10.33 -7.88 -32.52
C ALA A 140 11.17 -6.62 -32.82
N ASP A 141 10.91 -5.51 -32.12
CA ASP A 141 11.69 -4.26 -32.20
C ASP A 141 12.89 -4.26 -31.24
N GLY A 142 13.03 -5.31 -30.41
CA GLY A 142 14.08 -5.44 -29.40
C GLY A 142 13.76 -4.80 -28.05
N ALA A 143 12.53 -4.29 -27.86
CA ALA A 143 12.10 -3.71 -26.59
C ALA A 143 11.67 -4.81 -25.60
N THR A 144 12.02 -4.63 -24.33
CA THR A 144 11.56 -5.52 -23.25
C THR A 144 10.25 -5.00 -22.65
N ALA A 145 9.19 -5.81 -22.67
CA ALA A 145 7.95 -5.47 -21.97
C ALA A 145 8.10 -5.72 -20.47
N VAL A 146 7.78 -4.73 -19.63
CA VAL A 146 7.92 -4.80 -18.16
C VAL A 146 6.62 -4.46 -17.45
N CYS A 147 6.24 -5.29 -16.47
CA CYS A 147 5.26 -4.95 -15.44
C CYS A 147 5.46 -5.80 -14.18
N SER A 148 5.96 -5.19 -13.11
CA SER A 148 6.39 -5.86 -11.88
C SER A 148 5.24 -6.47 -11.08
N ASN A 149 4.04 -5.89 -11.14
CA ASN A 149 2.88 -6.36 -10.37
C ASN A 149 1.85 -7.14 -11.21
N LEU A 150 2.11 -7.44 -12.49
CA LEU A 150 1.19 -8.19 -13.33
C LEU A 150 1.19 -9.68 -12.95
N VAL A 151 0.01 -10.28 -12.83
CA VAL A 151 -0.19 -11.70 -12.53
C VAL A 151 -1.20 -12.34 -13.50
N GLY A 152 -1.17 -13.66 -13.59
CA GLY A 152 -2.15 -14.44 -14.35
C GLY A 152 -1.82 -14.65 -15.84
N MET A 153 -0.74 -14.05 -16.36
CA MET A 153 -0.30 -14.21 -17.75
C MET A 153 -0.16 -15.66 -18.20
N GLN A 154 0.46 -16.51 -17.37
CA GLN A 154 0.69 -17.93 -17.65
C GLN A 154 -0.61 -18.74 -17.77
N ASN A 155 -1.72 -18.21 -17.24
CA ASN A 155 -3.03 -18.85 -17.29
C ASN A 155 -3.85 -18.38 -18.51
N GLU A 156 -3.32 -17.47 -19.32
CA GLU A 156 -4.02 -16.84 -20.44
C GLU A 156 -3.49 -17.35 -21.79
N SER A 157 -4.34 -18.10 -22.50
CA SER A 157 -3.96 -18.77 -23.76
C SER A 157 -3.56 -17.80 -24.86
N ALA A 158 -4.17 -16.60 -24.89
CA ALA A 158 -3.85 -15.57 -25.86
C ALA A 158 -2.42 -15.00 -25.72
N LEU A 159 -1.78 -15.22 -24.57
CA LEU A 159 -0.47 -14.68 -24.22
C LEU A 159 0.60 -15.78 -24.00
N ALA A 160 0.29 -17.04 -24.27
CA ALA A 160 1.11 -18.19 -23.87
C ALA A 160 2.55 -18.20 -24.42
N ASN A 161 2.81 -17.51 -25.52
CA ASN A 161 4.14 -17.41 -26.16
C ASN A 161 4.80 -16.04 -25.97
N LEU A 162 4.22 -15.17 -25.16
CA LEU A 162 4.71 -13.82 -24.93
C LEU A 162 5.19 -13.70 -23.48
N THR A 163 6.19 -12.85 -23.27
CA THR A 163 6.75 -12.64 -21.94
C THR A 163 6.68 -11.16 -21.57
N VAL A 164 6.11 -10.89 -20.39
CA VAL A 164 6.27 -9.61 -19.70
C VAL A 164 7.14 -9.85 -18.49
N GLN A 165 8.27 -9.17 -18.43
CA GLN A 165 9.24 -9.34 -17.35
C GLN A 165 8.81 -8.54 -16.12
N GLN A 166 9.18 -9.02 -14.93
CA GLN A 166 8.99 -8.23 -13.70
C GLN A 166 9.94 -7.03 -13.63
N TYR A 167 11.09 -7.13 -14.28
CA TYR A 167 12.10 -6.08 -14.42
C TYR A 167 12.96 -6.35 -15.65
N ALA A 168 13.68 -5.34 -16.14
CA ALA A 168 14.64 -5.45 -17.23
C ALA A 168 16.04 -5.03 -16.75
N THR A 169 17.08 -5.64 -17.31
CA THR A 169 18.48 -5.29 -17.05
C THR A 169 19.16 -4.93 -18.37
N ILE A 170 19.57 -3.67 -18.51
CA ILE A 170 20.26 -3.15 -19.69
C ILE A 170 21.76 -3.07 -19.39
N GLY A 171 22.56 -3.78 -20.19
CA GLY A 171 24.02 -3.79 -20.09
C GLY A 171 24.67 -2.83 -21.09
N TYR A 172 25.73 -2.16 -20.67
CA TYR A 172 26.51 -1.23 -21.49
C TYR A 172 27.90 -1.80 -21.84
N THR A 173 28.54 -1.23 -22.87
CA THR A 173 29.81 -1.73 -23.42
C THR A 173 30.98 -1.67 -22.44
N ASP A 174 30.90 -0.83 -21.42
CA ASP A 174 31.87 -0.69 -20.34
C ASP A 174 31.64 -1.69 -19.19
N GLY A 175 30.65 -2.57 -19.31
CA GLY A 175 30.29 -3.60 -18.34
C GLY A 175 29.33 -3.14 -17.24
N GLN A 176 28.92 -1.87 -17.24
CA GLN A 176 27.90 -1.36 -16.31
C GLN A 176 26.51 -1.88 -16.68
N LYS A 177 25.62 -1.98 -15.68
CA LYS A 177 24.23 -2.40 -15.84
C LYS A 177 23.29 -1.38 -15.22
N VAL A 178 22.13 -1.19 -15.84
CA VAL A 178 21.01 -0.40 -15.32
C VAL A 178 19.77 -1.27 -15.29
N GLY A 179 19.07 -1.24 -14.16
CA GLY A 179 17.83 -1.97 -13.95
C GLY A 179 16.62 -1.08 -14.16
N PHE A 180 15.57 -1.64 -14.74
CA PHE A 180 14.26 -1.00 -14.85
C PHE A 180 13.16 -1.88 -14.26
N ALA A 181 12.29 -1.30 -13.44
CA ALA A 181 11.08 -1.93 -12.94
C ALA A 181 9.89 -0.97 -13.05
N GLY A 182 8.66 -1.47 -13.06
CA GLY A 182 7.51 -0.58 -13.14
C GLY A 182 6.19 -1.27 -12.93
N THR A 183 5.21 -0.57 -12.37
CA THR A 183 3.92 -1.13 -11.94
C THR A 183 2.73 -0.42 -12.54
N MET A 184 1.68 -1.15 -12.84
CA MET A 184 0.38 -0.58 -13.17
C MET A 184 -0.50 -0.45 -11.91
N PRO A 185 -1.63 0.29 -11.93
CA PRO A 185 -2.58 0.31 -10.82
C PRO A 185 -2.96 -1.10 -10.36
N ALA A 186 -3.06 -1.32 -9.05
CA ALA A 186 -3.50 -2.62 -8.51
C ALA A 186 -4.97 -2.94 -8.88
N ASN A 187 -5.33 -4.22 -8.87
CA ASN A 187 -6.67 -4.73 -9.20
C ASN A 187 -7.17 -4.33 -10.61
N ILE A 188 -6.36 -4.46 -11.66
CA ILE A 188 -6.81 -4.19 -13.03
C ILE A 188 -8.00 -5.04 -13.45
N ALA A 189 -8.23 -6.20 -12.81
CA ALA A 189 -9.40 -7.03 -13.09
C ALA A 189 -10.73 -6.29 -12.82
N GLY A 190 -10.72 -5.33 -11.89
CA GLY A 190 -11.86 -4.45 -11.55
C GLY A 190 -11.81 -3.05 -12.19
N LEU A 191 -10.87 -2.81 -13.11
CA LEU A 191 -10.70 -1.53 -13.81
C LEU A 191 -10.83 -1.66 -15.33
N VAL A 192 -10.80 -2.88 -15.87
CA VAL A 192 -10.84 -3.17 -17.31
C VAL A 192 -12.02 -4.11 -17.59
N SER A 193 -12.75 -3.87 -18.68
CA SER A 193 -13.97 -4.64 -19.00
C SER A 193 -13.69 -6.10 -19.40
N GLN A 194 -12.53 -6.39 -20.01
CA GLN A 194 -12.18 -7.73 -20.50
C GLN A 194 -10.70 -8.08 -20.20
N PRO A 195 -10.32 -8.20 -18.92
CA PRO A 195 -8.93 -8.47 -18.52
C PRO A 195 -8.52 -9.93 -18.76
N GLY A 196 -9.47 -10.81 -19.10
CA GLY A 196 -9.25 -12.26 -19.15
C GLY A 196 -8.91 -12.79 -17.77
N ARG A 197 -7.80 -13.52 -17.66
CA ARG A 197 -7.25 -14.01 -16.38
C ARG A 197 -6.15 -13.13 -15.79
N LEU A 198 -5.92 -11.95 -16.37
CA LEU A 198 -4.93 -11.00 -15.88
C LEU A 198 -5.47 -10.26 -14.66
N ASP A 199 -4.57 -10.02 -13.71
CA ASP A 199 -4.80 -9.09 -12.61
C ASP A 199 -3.46 -8.46 -12.19
N SER A 200 -3.49 -7.55 -11.23
CA SER A 200 -2.31 -6.81 -10.78
C SER A 200 -2.29 -6.65 -9.26
N THR A 201 -1.17 -7.01 -8.64
CA THR A 201 -0.97 -6.95 -7.18
C THR A 201 -0.59 -5.53 -6.71
N GLU A 202 -0.41 -5.35 -5.39
CA GLU A 202 -0.04 -4.06 -4.80
C GLU A 202 1.35 -3.58 -5.30
N GLU A 203 1.40 -2.30 -5.70
CA GLU A 203 2.51 -1.73 -6.45
C GLU A 203 3.81 -1.62 -5.65
N ILE A 204 3.75 -1.14 -4.40
CA ILE A 204 4.96 -0.95 -3.58
C ILE A 204 5.60 -2.29 -3.25
N MET A 205 4.81 -3.31 -2.89
CA MET A 205 5.30 -4.67 -2.63
C MET A 205 5.94 -5.27 -3.88
N ALA A 206 5.31 -5.14 -5.04
CA ALA A 206 5.87 -5.66 -6.29
C ALA A 206 7.20 -4.97 -6.67
N LEU A 207 7.29 -3.65 -6.51
CA LEU A 207 8.54 -2.91 -6.72
C LEU A 207 9.62 -3.33 -5.71
N GLN A 208 9.26 -3.59 -4.46
CA GLN A 208 10.22 -4.07 -3.46
C GLN A 208 10.85 -5.41 -3.87
N VAL A 209 10.05 -6.33 -4.43
CA VAL A 209 10.55 -7.61 -4.96
C VAL A 209 11.42 -7.40 -6.20
N ALA A 210 10.95 -6.62 -7.18
CA ALA A 210 11.66 -6.40 -8.43
C ALA A 210 13.01 -5.69 -8.22
N VAL A 211 13.04 -4.63 -7.41
CA VAL A 211 14.27 -3.91 -7.04
C VAL A 211 15.21 -4.81 -6.25
N GLY A 212 14.69 -5.61 -5.31
CA GLY A 212 15.47 -6.60 -4.59
C GLY A 212 16.14 -7.65 -5.50
N SER A 213 15.42 -8.12 -6.52
CA SER A 213 15.97 -9.04 -7.53
C SER A 213 17.07 -8.39 -8.37
N LEU A 214 16.87 -7.17 -8.85
CA LEU A 214 17.90 -6.40 -9.58
C LEU A 214 19.18 -6.25 -8.75
N LEU A 215 19.06 -5.89 -7.47
CA LEU A 215 20.20 -5.79 -6.55
C LEU A 215 20.92 -7.13 -6.37
N ASN A 216 20.19 -8.24 -6.29
CA ASN A 216 20.77 -9.59 -6.19
C ASN A 216 21.54 -10.00 -7.46
N GLU A 217 21.19 -9.46 -8.63
CA GLU A 217 21.94 -9.63 -9.89
C GLU A 217 23.19 -8.73 -9.98
N GLY A 218 23.44 -7.91 -8.95
CA GLY A 218 24.54 -6.96 -8.91
C GLY A 218 24.27 -5.67 -9.68
N VAL A 219 23.00 -5.38 -10.02
CA VAL A 219 22.60 -4.10 -10.61
C VAL A 219 22.48 -3.06 -9.50
N ASN A 220 23.22 -1.96 -9.60
CA ASN A 220 23.31 -0.92 -8.58
C ASN A 220 22.83 0.46 -9.07
N LYS A 221 22.17 0.52 -10.22
CA LYS A 221 21.58 1.73 -10.81
C LYS A 221 20.17 1.37 -11.25
N ILE A 222 19.16 1.86 -10.55
CA ILE A 222 17.78 1.36 -10.71
C ILE A 222 16.81 2.52 -10.99
N VAL A 223 16.14 2.40 -12.12
CA VAL A 223 15.06 3.28 -12.55
C VAL A 223 13.73 2.55 -12.32
N VAL A 224 12.76 3.22 -11.71
CA VAL A 224 11.41 2.66 -11.55
C VAL A 224 10.34 3.59 -12.13
N ALA A 225 9.27 3.02 -12.66
CA ALA A 225 8.12 3.79 -13.16
C ALA A 225 6.82 3.40 -12.42
N VAL A 226 6.19 4.36 -11.74
CA VAL A 226 4.96 4.16 -10.96
C VAL A 226 3.73 4.73 -11.66
N SER A 227 2.57 4.17 -11.36
CA SER A 227 1.29 4.58 -11.96
C SER A 227 0.78 5.94 -11.49
N ASN A 228 1.24 6.45 -10.33
CA ASN A 228 0.75 7.71 -9.77
C ASN A 228 1.71 8.35 -8.75
N LEU A 229 1.46 9.64 -8.45
CA LEU A 229 2.29 10.47 -7.57
C LEU A 229 2.23 10.06 -6.09
N ARG A 230 1.10 9.55 -5.59
CA ARG A 230 0.97 9.17 -4.17
C ARG A 230 1.87 8.00 -3.78
N LEU A 231 2.29 7.19 -4.75
CA LEU A 231 3.21 6.09 -4.52
C LEU A 231 4.63 6.59 -4.26
N VAL A 232 5.00 7.81 -4.67
CA VAL A 232 6.37 8.31 -4.55
C VAL A 232 6.82 8.37 -3.09
N GLU A 233 6.01 8.94 -2.18
CA GLU A 233 6.36 9.01 -0.76
C GLU A 233 6.56 7.62 -0.11
N PRO A 234 5.61 6.67 -0.17
CA PRO A 234 5.80 5.34 0.40
C PRO A 234 6.88 4.53 -0.34
N LEU A 235 7.08 4.74 -1.64
CA LEU A 235 8.15 4.09 -2.42
C LEU A 235 9.53 4.50 -1.92
N VAL A 236 9.78 5.80 -1.83
CA VAL A 236 11.03 6.39 -1.33
C VAL A 236 11.28 5.97 0.13
N GLN A 237 10.23 5.68 0.90
CA GLN A 237 10.38 5.21 2.29
C GLN A 237 10.63 3.69 2.41
N ARG A 238 10.03 2.87 1.55
CA ARG A 238 9.94 1.41 1.75
C ARG A 238 10.80 0.59 0.80
N VAL A 239 11.16 1.11 -0.37
CA VAL A 239 11.89 0.36 -1.39
C VAL A 239 13.33 0.85 -1.48
N LEU A 240 14.24 0.05 -0.94
CA LEU A 240 15.67 0.36 -0.90
C LEU A 240 16.33 0.08 -2.26
N GLY A 241 17.22 0.98 -2.69
CA GLY A 241 18.04 0.80 -3.91
C GLY A 241 17.54 1.48 -5.17
N ILE A 242 16.46 2.27 -5.08
CA ILE A 242 15.95 3.08 -6.20
C ILE A 242 16.77 4.37 -6.31
N ASP A 243 17.06 4.76 -7.56
CA ASP A 243 17.79 6.00 -7.88
C ASP A 243 16.95 7.00 -8.68
N VAL A 244 16.07 6.50 -9.55
CA VAL A 244 15.19 7.33 -10.39
C VAL A 244 13.75 6.82 -10.30
N VAL A 245 12.79 7.75 -10.17
CA VAL A 245 11.36 7.46 -10.20
C VAL A 245 10.70 8.25 -11.34
N LEU A 246 10.13 7.54 -12.30
CA LEU A 246 9.30 8.09 -13.34
C LEU A 246 7.84 8.01 -12.91
N VAL A 247 7.14 9.14 -12.89
CA VAL A 247 5.75 9.24 -12.42
C VAL A 247 4.86 9.56 -13.61
N GLN A 248 3.97 8.62 -13.94
CA GLN A 248 2.99 8.81 -15.01
C GLN A 248 2.02 9.96 -14.75
N GLY A 249 1.58 10.59 -15.83
CA GLY A 249 0.59 11.66 -15.87
C GLY A 249 1.04 12.99 -15.24
N GLN A 250 2.21 13.03 -14.58
CA GLN A 250 2.71 14.23 -13.92
C GLN A 250 3.63 15.01 -14.83
N PHE A 251 3.39 16.31 -14.96
CA PHE A 251 4.22 17.19 -15.78
C PHE A 251 5.19 18.00 -14.91
N TYR A 252 6.48 17.69 -15.02
CA TYR A 252 7.57 18.44 -14.42
C TYR A 252 8.38 19.12 -15.52
N ALA A 253 8.74 20.38 -15.36
CA ALA A 253 9.56 21.10 -16.33
C ALA A 253 10.32 22.24 -15.63
N ASN A 254 11.47 22.63 -16.19
CA ASN A 254 12.23 23.80 -15.74
C ASN A 254 11.94 25.05 -16.55
N GLN A 255 11.32 24.89 -17.71
CA GLN A 255 10.90 25.98 -18.59
C GLN A 255 9.38 26.11 -18.59
N ASN A 256 8.89 27.34 -18.63
CA ASN A 256 7.48 27.59 -18.84
C ASN A 256 7.11 27.23 -20.28
N ASP A 257 6.13 26.34 -20.41
CA ASP A 257 5.53 25.97 -21.67
C ASP A 257 4.02 26.33 -21.64
N SER A 258 3.27 25.90 -22.65
CA SER A 258 1.81 26.00 -22.73
C SER A 258 1.07 25.26 -21.61
N GLU A 259 1.73 24.31 -20.94
CA GLU A 259 1.24 23.60 -19.77
C GLU A 259 1.89 24.08 -18.48
N THR A 260 1.15 24.02 -17.37
CA THR A 260 1.67 24.42 -16.05
C THR A 260 2.35 23.24 -15.38
N PRO A 261 3.68 23.25 -15.17
CA PRO A 261 4.36 22.18 -14.46
C PRO A 261 3.98 22.18 -12.98
N ILE A 262 3.87 20.98 -12.39
CA ILE A 262 3.59 20.82 -10.95
C ILE A 262 4.84 21.06 -10.08
N GLY A 263 6.02 21.04 -10.70
CA GLY A 263 7.31 21.24 -10.05
C GLY A 263 8.49 21.24 -11.04
N PRO A 264 9.72 21.46 -10.54
CA PRO A 264 10.93 21.46 -11.37
C PRO A 264 11.29 20.05 -11.85
N TYR A 265 12.07 19.97 -12.92
CA TYR A 265 12.54 18.71 -13.49
C TYR A 265 14.06 18.50 -13.26
N PRO A 266 14.51 17.37 -12.70
CA PRO A 266 13.76 16.48 -11.84
C PRO A 266 13.52 17.12 -10.46
N VAL A 267 12.53 16.63 -9.74
CA VAL A 267 12.45 16.82 -8.29
C VAL A 267 13.50 15.91 -7.64
N VAL A 268 14.36 16.47 -6.80
CA VAL A 268 15.36 15.69 -6.08
C VAL A 268 14.91 15.50 -4.64
N GLU A 269 14.47 14.29 -4.33
CA GLU A 269 14.16 13.87 -2.97
C GLU A 269 15.34 13.17 -2.32
N ARG A 270 15.26 12.98 -1.01
CA ARG A 270 16.28 12.24 -0.26
C ARG A 270 15.65 11.08 0.52
N LEU A 271 16.24 9.90 0.35
CA LEU A 271 15.95 8.73 1.17
C LEU A 271 16.32 9.01 2.63
N LEU A 272 15.82 8.19 3.56
CA LEU A 272 16.10 8.34 5.00
C LEU A 272 17.60 8.36 5.34
N TRP A 273 18.45 7.79 4.48
CA TRP A 273 19.92 7.80 4.60
C TRP A 273 20.62 8.86 3.73
N LYS A 274 19.89 9.89 3.29
CA LYS A 274 20.36 11.08 2.55
C LYS A 274 20.80 10.86 1.10
N GLN A 275 20.71 9.64 0.57
CA GLN A 275 20.88 9.36 -0.86
C GLN A 275 19.82 10.12 -1.66
N LYS A 276 20.23 10.70 -2.79
CA LYS A 276 19.36 11.44 -3.69
C LYS A 276 18.55 10.45 -4.54
N VAL A 277 17.28 10.76 -4.75
CA VAL A 277 16.41 10.08 -5.71
C VAL A 277 15.84 11.13 -6.64
N CYS A 278 15.88 10.84 -7.93
CA CYS A 278 15.49 11.80 -8.96
C CYS A 278 14.12 11.42 -9.51
N ILE A 279 13.15 12.30 -9.30
CA ILE A 279 11.75 12.09 -9.65
C ILE A 279 11.45 12.94 -10.88
N ALA A 280 10.87 12.33 -11.90
CA ALA A 280 10.57 12.96 -13.17
C ALA A 280 9.24 12.47 -13.76
N GLY A 281 8.65 13.28 -14.64
CA GLY A 281 7.42 12.97 -15.35
C GLY A 281 7.22 13.99 -16.47
N VAL A 282 6.58 13.58 -17.57
CA VAL A 282 6.49 14.35 -18.83
C VAL A 282 5.05 14.68 -19.23
N GLY A 283 4.10 14.56 -18.31
CA GLY A 283 2.70 14.86 -18.58
C GLY A 283 2.02 13.78 -19.43
N VAL A 284 1.18 14.22 -20.37
CA VAL A 284 0.25 13.36 -21.13
C VAL A 284 0.23 13.72 -22.62
N TRP A 285 -0.43 12.88 -23.42
CA TRP A 285 -0.61 13.02 -24.88
C TRP A 285 0.68 12.97 -25.70
N GLY A 286 1.79 12.57 -25.08
CA GLY A 286 3.09 12.53 -25.73
C GLY A 286 3.51 13.89 -26.28
N LYS A 287 3.19 14.98 -25.59
CA LYS A 287 3.59 16.36 -25.95
C LYS A 287 5.06 16.63 -25.67
N HIS A 288 5.67 15.86 -24.76
CA HIS A 288 7.05 16.03 -24.33
C HIS A 288 7.81 14.70 -24.34
N VAL A 289 9.14 14.79 -24.41
CA VAL A 289 10.07 13.70 -24.12
C VAL A 289 10.99 14.15 -23.00
N GLY A 290 11.06 13.35 -21.95
CA GLY A 290 11.91 13.62 -20.80
C GLY A 290 13.36 13.26 -21.10
N LYS A 291 14.27 14.19 -20.88
CA LYS A 291 15.72 13.96 -20.91
C LYS A 291 16.24 14.13 -19.49
N LEU A 292 16.49 13.03 -18.79
CA LEU A 292 17.05 13.04 -17.43
C LEU A 292 18.49 12.54 -17.43
N ASP A 293 19.44 13.42 -17.18
CA ASP A 293 20.85 13.08 -16.99
C ASP A 293 21.12 12.82 -15.51
N VAL A 294 21.63 11.63 -15.21
CA VAL A 294 21.97 11.18 -13.85
C VAL A 294 23.44 10.81 -13.80
N VAL A 295 24.16 11.43 -12.87
CA VAL A 295 25.58 11.15 -12.63
C VAL A 295 25.69 10.23 -11.42
N PHE A 296 26.30 9.07 -11.61
CA PHE A 296 26.55 8.09 -10.57
C PHE A 296 28.03 8.03 -10.17
N ASP A 297 28.28 7.79 -8.90
CA ASP A 297 29.63 7.42 -8.44
C ASP A 297 29.97 5.96 -8.77
N GLU A 298 31.19 5.53 -8.41
CA GLU A 298 31.67 4.16 -8.64
C GLU A 298 30.85 3.07 -7.93
N TYR A 299 30.06 3.44 -6.92
CA TYR A 299 29.22 2.53 -6.14
C TYR A 299 27.76 2.48 -6.63
N GLY A 300 27.40 3.31 -7.62
CA GLY A 300 26.03 3.42 -8.13
C GLY A 300 25.17 4.39 -7.33
N VAL A 301 25.76 5.30 -6.54
CA VAL A 301 25.01 6.32 -5.81
C VAL A 301 24.89 7.58 -6.67
N VAL A 302 23.69 8.17 -6.68
CA VAL A 302 23.41 9.42 -7.41
C VAL A 302 24.17 10.60 -6.81
N GLU A 303 25.09 11.18 -7.59
CA GLU A 303 25.80 12.42 -7.25
C GLU A 303 24.97 13.65 -7.65
N SER A 304 24.40 13.64 -8.84
CA SER A 304 23.59 14.75 -9.36
C SER A 304 22.59 14.29 -10.42
N CYS A 305 21.52 15.07 -10.56
CA CYS A 305 20.54 14.91 -11.63
C CYS A 305 20.21 16.26 -12.23
N SER A 306 20.04 16.28 -13.54
CA SER A 306 19.67 17.46 -14.33
C SER A 306 18.90 17.03 -15.56
N GLY A 307 18.17 17.95 -16.19
CA GLY A 307 17.41 17.61 -17.38
C GLY A 307 16.25 18.55 -17.61
N ASP A 308 15.37 18.17 -18.54
CA ASP A 308 14.09 18.84 -18.72
C ASP A 308 13.08 17.91 -19.42
N ALA A 309 11.80 18.28 -19.38
CA ALA A 309 10.78 17.76 -20.29
C ALA A 309 10.81 18.59 -21.58
N VAL A 310 11.32 18.01 -22.66
CA VAL A 310 11.52 18.71 -23.93
C VAL A 310 10.21 18.70 -24.73
N PRO A 311 9.63 19.86 -25.07
CA PRO A 311 8.41 19.91 -25.88
C PRO A 311 8.66 19.43 -27.31
N LEU A 312 7.68 18.72 -27.87
CA LEU A 312 7.70 18.25 -29.26
C LEU A 312 6.98 19.25 -30.18
N ASP A 313 7.61 20.40 -30.39
CA ASP A 313 7.12 21.50 -31.22
C ASP A 313 7.78 21.54 -32.61
N ASP A 314 7.65 22.67 -33.31
CA ASP A 314 8.23 22.88 -34.65
C ASP A 314 9.76 22.98 -34.69
N ASP A 315 10.44 23.11 -33.54
CA ASP A 315 11.90 23.10 -33.49
C ASP A 315 12.47 21.69 -33.70
N ILE A 316 11.64 20.66 -33.52
CA ILE A 316 12.00 19.27 -33.80
C ILE A 316 11.61 18.89 -35.23
N THR A 317 12.61 18.67 -36.08
CA THR A 317 12.39 18.19 -37.46
C THR A 317 11.88 16.74 -37.42
N PRO A 318 10.66 16.44 -37.93
CA PRO A 318 10.11 15.09 -37.88
C PRO A 318 10.86 14.14 -38.81
N VAL A 319 10.89 12.84 -38.47
CA VAL A 319 11.40 11.80 -39.38
C VAL A 319 10.53 11.76 -40.64
N ALA A 320 11.11 12.16 -41.78
CA ALA A 320 10.36 12.39 -43.02
C ALA A 320 9.57 11.15 -43.51
N SER A 321 10.12 9.94 -43.37
CA SER A 321 9.42 8.70 -43.75
C SER A 321 8.20 8.44 -42.87
N ILE A 322 8.34 8.58 -41.55
CA ILE A 322 7.24 8.41 -40.60
C ILE A 322 6.19 9.49 -40.81
N GLN A 323 6.60 10.74 -41.03
CA GLN A 323 5.68 11.86 -41.26
C GLN A 323 4.82 11.66 -42.52
N ALA A 324 5.42 11.15 -43.60
CA ALA A 324 4.68 10.85 -44.83
C ALA A 324 3.60 9.76 -44.63
N GLU A 325 3.90 8.74 -43.82
CA GLU A 325 2.92 7.69 -43.45
C GLU A 325 1.80 8.27 -42.58
N VAL A 326 2.16 9.09 -41.58
CA VAL A 326 1.20 9.77 -40.70
C VAL A 326 0.22 10.64 -41.51
N ILE A 327 0.69 11.37 -42.52
CA ILE A 327 -0.18 12.16 -43.42
C ILE A 327 -1.16 11.27 -44.17
N GLN A 328 -0.69 10.13 -44.72
CA GLN A 328 -1.55 9.21 -45.46
C GLN A 328 -2.64 8.60 -44.58
N ASP A 329 -2.25 8.11 -43.40
CA ASP A 329 -3.19 7.49 -42.47
C ASP A 329 -4.16 8.50 -41.88
N TYR A 330 -3.70 9.72 -41.53
CA TYR A 330 -4.57 10.80 -41.06
C TYR A 330 -5.65 11.12 -42.09
N ASN A 331 -5.28 11.31 -43.36
CA ASN A 331 -6.23 11.60 -44.43
C ASN A 331 -7.23 10.44 -44.63
N ARG A 332 -6.78 9.19 -44.51
CA ARG A 332 -7.64 8.00 -44.57
C ARG A 332 -8.65 7.98 -43.43
N SER A 333 -8.22 8.23 -42.19
CA SER A 333 -9.11 8.28 -41.02
C SER A 333 -10.11 9.44 -41.12
N MET A 334 -9.66 10.63 -41.53
CA MET A 334 -10.50 11.83 -41.60
C MET A 334 -11.58 11.76 -42.69
N ALA A 335 -11.35 11.02 -43.79
CA ALA A 335 -12.34 10.84 -44.84
C ALA A 335 -13.67 10.23 -44.33
N GLY A 336 -13.61 9.37 -43.30
CA GLY A 336 -14.80 8.78 -42.68
C GLY A 336 -15.34 9.57 -41.48
N LEU A 337 -14.46 10.26 -40.74
CA LEU A 337 -14.80 10.89 -39.46
C LEU A 337 -15.32 12.34 -39.59
N SER A 338 -15.10 13.01 -40.73
CA SER A 338 -15.51 14.41 -40.95
C SER A 338 -17.01 14.61 -41.17
N ARG A 339 -17.80 13.53 -41.26
CA ARG A 339 -19.24 13.63 -41.48
C ARG A 339 -19.96 14.25 -40.28
N VAL A 340 -20.88 15.17 -40.54
CA VAL A 340 -21.76 15.76 -39.50
C VAL A 340 -22.81 14.72 -39.09
N ILE A 341 -22.94 14.48 -37.79
CA ILE A 341 -23.89 13.51 -37.21
C ILE A 341 -24.98 14.17 -36.35
N GLY A 342 -24.85 15.46 -36.07
CA GLY A 342 -25.79 16.24 -35.27
C GLY A 342 -25.33 17.70 -35.16
N SER A 343 -25.98 18.46 -34.28
CA SER A 343 -25.58 19.85 -33.99
C SER A 343 -25.84 20.19 -32.52
N ALA A 344 -25.05 21.11 -31.98
CA ALA A 344 -25.21 21.63 -30.62
C ALA A 344 -25.27 23.16 -30.67
N GLU A 345 -26.30 23.78 -30.12
CA GLU A 345 -26.37 25.25 -30.03
C GLU A 345 -25.56 25.78 -28.85
N VAL A 346 -25.45 24.97 -27.80
CA VAL A 346 -24.61 25.22 -26.62
C VAL A 346 -23.52 24.16 -26.51
N PRO A 347 -22.30 24.51 -26.06
CA PRO A 347 -21.27 23.53 -25.84
C PRO A 347 -21.65 22.61 -24.67
N LEU A 348 -21.35 21.31 -24.80
CA LEU A 348 -21.36 20.37 -23.69
C LEU A 348 -19.96 20.36 -23.07
N ASP A 349 -19.83 21.04 -21.93
CA ASP A 349 -18.55 21.14 -21.24
C ASP A 349 -18.16 19.80 -20.59
N TYR A 350 -16.89 19.44 -20.79
CA TYR A 350 -16.21 18.39 -20.03
C TYR A 350 -15.22 19.02 -19.05
N ASN A 351 -14.24 19.80 -19.55
CA ASN A 351 -13.19 20.52 -18.81
C ASN A 351 -12.71 19.78 -17.56
N HIS A 352 -12.59 18.44 -17.63
CA HIS A 352 -12.19 17.61 -16.50
C HIS A 352 -13.10 17.67 -15.25
N ARG A 353 -14.19 18.45 -15.31
CA ARG A 353 -15.15 18.66 -14.24
C ARG A 353 -16.01 17.43 -14.00
N CYS A 354 -16.33 16.67 -15.05
CA CYS A 354 -17.20 15.49 -14.97
C CYS A 354 -16.74 14.43 -13.96
N MET A 355 -15.46 14.39 -13.61
CA MET A 355 -14.90 13.41 -12.65
C MET A 355 -14.95 13.88 -11.20
N PHE A 356 -15.30 15.14 -10.94
CA PHE A 356 -15.30 15.72 -9.58
C PHE A 356 -16.56 16.55 -9.29
N GLY A 357 -17.43 16.73 -10.27
CA GLY A 357 -18.62 17.56 -10.16
C GLY A 357 -19.54 17.42 -11.37
N GLU A 358 -20.70 18.07 -11.29
CA GLU A 358 -21.65 18.15 -12.40
C GLU A 358 -21.01 18.84 -13.62
N CYS A 359 -21.22 18.28 -14.81
CA CYS A 359 -20.79 18.85 -16.08
C CYS A 359 -21.88 18.69 -17.15
N GLY A 360 -21.86 19.54 -18.18
CA GLY A 360 -22.91 19.53 -19.20
C GLY A 360 -22.96 18.28 -20.04
N LEU A 361 -21.79 17.76 -20.44
CA LEU A 361 -21.70 16.50 -21.18
C LEU A 361 -22.30 15.34 -20.37
N GLY A 362 -21.98 15.28 -19.08
CA GLY A 362 -22.46 14.29 -18.13
C GLY A 362 -23.97 14.31 -17.95
N SER A 363 -24.53 15.48 -17.61
CA SER A 363 -25.98 15.64 -17.41
C SER A 363 -26.78 15.32 -18.67
N TRP A 364 -26.27 15.72 -19.84
CA TRP A 364 -26.89 15.38 -21.13
C TRP A 364 -26.88 13.86 -21.38
N THR A 365 -25.75 13.19 -21.14
CA THR A 365 -25.62 11.75 -21.34
C THR A 365 -26.50 10.95 -20.38
N ALA A 366 -26.55 11.32 -19.09
CA ALA A 366 -27.41 10.67 -18.11
C ALA A 366 -28.90 10.78 -18.50
N GLU A 367 -29.32 11.92 -19.05
CA GLU A 367 -30.66 12.12 -19.58
C GLU A 367 -30.93 11.27 -20.83
N ALA A 368 -29.96 11.13 -21.73
CA ALA A 368 -30.08 10.26 -22.90
C ALA A 368 -30.28 8.79 -22.48
N LEU A 369 -29.51 8.32 -21.48
CA LEU A 369 -29.64 6.98 -20.90
C LEU A 369 -31.02 6.78 -20.27
N LYS A 370 -31.46 7.70 -19.40
CA LYS A 370 -32.79 7.67 -18.77
C LYS A 370 -33.91 7.53 -19.81
N LYS A 371 -33.87 8.33 -20.88
CA LYS A 371 -34.85 8.27 -21.98
C LYS A 371 -34.80 6.95 -22.74
N ALA A 372 -33.58 6.47 -23.02
CA ALA A 372 -33.38 5.24 -23.77
C ALA A 372 -33.91 4.00 -23.05
N GLY A 373 -33.68 3.90 -21.74
CA GLY A 373 -34.20 2.81 -20.91
C GLY A 373 -35.62 3.02 -20.40
N ARG A 374 -36.20 4.21 -20.58
CA ARG A 374 -37.54 4.61 -20.07
C ARG A 374 -37.66 4.43 -18.55
N THR A 375 -36.60 4.77 -17.83
CA THR A 375 -36.51 4.64 -16.38
C THR A 375 -36.69 5.97 -15.66
N GLU A 376 -36.84 5.92 -14.33
CA GLU A 376 -36.91 7.13 -13.50
C GLU A 376 -35.58 7.86 -13.44
N ILE A 377 -34.48 7.10 -13.36
CA ILE A 377 -33.13 7.58 -13.14
C ILE A 377 -32.21 7.14 -14.28
N GLY A 378 -31.31 8.02 -14.71
CA GLY A 378 -30.16 7.66 -15.55
C GLY A 378 -28.87 8.06 -14.85
N ILE A 379 -27.87 7.18 -14.85
CA ILE A 379 -26.55 7.44 -14.26
C ILE A 379 -25.43 7.05 -15.22
N VAL A 380 -24.31 7.77 -15.16
CA VAL A 380 -23.08 7.45 -15.89
C VAL A 380 -21.89 8.05 -15.14
N ASN A 381 -20.76 7.37 -15.10
CA ASN A 381 -19.57 7.80 -14.37
C ASN A 381 -18.79 8.82 -15.22
N GLY A 382 -18.14 9.80 -14.57
CA GLY A 382 -17.37 10.85 -15.22
C GLY A 382 -16.20 10.34 -16.06
N GLY A 383 -15.71 9.14 -15.76
CA GLY A 383 -14.69 8.42 -16.54
C GLY A 383 -15.15 7.99 -17.93
N SER A 384 -16.47 8.02 -18.22
CA SER A 384 -17.02 7.65 -19.53
C SER A 384 -16.71 8.65 -20.65
N PHE A 385 -16.12 9.81 -20.33
CA PHE A 385 -15.95 10.93 -21.28
C PHE A 385 -14.48 11.25 -21.55
N GLY A 386 -14.15 11.49 -22.82
CA GLY A 386 -12.79 11.85 -23.27
C GLY A 386 -12.59 13.33 -23.62
N GLY A 387 -13.67 14.12 -23.75
CA GLY A 387 -13.56 15.54 -24.10
C GLY A 387 -14.89 16.22 -24.41
N SER A 388 -14.88 17.56 -24.51
CA SER A 388 -16.07 18.40 -24.72
C SER A 388 -16.71 18.23 -26.10
N VAL A 389 -18.00 18.57 -26.21
CA VAL A 389 -18.69 18.76 -27.50
C VAL A 389 -18.94 20.26 -27.71
N GLU A 390 -18.18 20.86 -28.63
CA GLU A 390 -18.29 22.25 -29.06
C GLU A 390 -19.65 22.58 -29.70
N ALA A 391 -20.03 23.85 -29.61
CA ALA A 391 -21.19 24.37 -30.33
C ALA A 391 -20.96 24.36 -31.85
N GLY A 392 -22.04 24.14 -32.61
CA GLY A 392 -22.04 24.04 -34.07
C GLY A 392 -22.34 22.62 -34.57
N ASN A 393 -21.82 22.29 -35.74
CA ASN A 393 -21.96 20.97 -36.34
C ASN A 393 -21.11 19.94 -35.58
N VAL A 394 -21.75 18.91 -35.04
CA VAL A 394 -21.07 17.82 -34.34
C VAL A 394 -20.68 16.76 -35.36
N THR A 395 -19.38 16.52 -35.51
CA THR A 395 -18.84 15.49 -36.43
C THR A 395 -18.68 14.14 -35.75
N LEU A 396 -18.56 13.07 -36.54
CA LEU A 396 -18.24 11.75 -36.00
C LEU A 396 -16.87 11.74 -35.31
N ALA A 397 -15.87 12.47 -35.84
CA ALA A 397 -14.55 12.64 -35.21
C ALA A 397 -14.68 13.17 -33.78
N GLN A 398 -15.49 14.21 -33.61
CA GLN A 398 -15.74 14.82 -32.31
C GLN A 398 -16.48 13.87 -31.37
N PHE A 399 -17.49 13.17 -31.88
CA PHE A 399 -18.25 12.20 -31.10
C PHE A 399 -17.39 11.08 -30.52
N VAL A 400 -16.57 10.44 -31.36
CA VAL A 400 -15.72 9.31 -30.98
C VAL A 400 -14.71 9.72 -29.90
N ARG A 401 -14.19 10.96 -29.98
CA ARG A 401 -13.30 11.53 -28.95
C ARG A 401 -14.02 11.87 -27.64
N SER A 402 -15.23 12.42 -27.72
CA SER A 402 -16.00 12.77 -26.52
C SER A 402 -16.53 11.54 -25.79
N PHE A 403 -16.85 10.47 -26.52
CA PHE A 403 -17.43 9.22 -26.00
C PHE A 403 -16.55 8.00 -26.39
N PRO A 404 -15.43 7.79 -25.70
CA PRO A 404 -14.45 6.75 -26.06
C PRO A 404 -14.99 5.31 -25.90
N PHE A 405 -16.05 5.08 -25.12
CA PHE A 405 -16.57 3.73 -24.86
C PHE A 405 -17.90 3.44 -25.58
N PRO A 406 -17.97 3.44 -26.93
CA PRO A 406 -19.20 3.30 -27.70
C PRO A 406 -19.80 1.90 -27.61
N ALA A 407 -19.00 0.89 -27.25
CA ALA A 407 -19.38 -0.52 -27.25
C ALA A 407 -20.08 -0.96 -25.96
N ASP A 408 -20.08 -0.13 -24.92
CA ASP A 408 -20.80 -0.43 -23.69
C ASP A 408 -22.29 -0.63 -23.98
N LEU A 409 -22.87 -1.68 -23.43
CA LEU A 409 -24.28 -2.00 -23.58
C LEU A 409 -25.10 -1.19 -22.58
N ILE A 410 -26.31 -0.79 -22.98
CA ILE A 410 -27.23 -0.12 -22.07
C ILE A 410 -27.94 -1.15 -21.21
N VAL A 411 -27.92 -0.95 -19.90
CA VAL A 411 -28.50 -1.84 -18.90
C VAL A 411 -29.55 -1.09 -18.10
N THR A 412 -30.74 -1.69 -17.99
CA THR A 412 -31.82 -1.22 -17.12
C THR A 412 -31.97 -2.16 -15.93
N MET A 413 -32.27 -1.62 -14.76
CA MET A 413 -32.45 -2.42 -13.54
C MET A 413 -33.31 -1.66 -12.52
N ASP A 414 -33.76 -2.36 -11.48
CA ASP A 414 -34.41 -1.78 -10.31
C ASP A 414 -33.46 -1.86 -9.11
N LEU A 415 -33.36 -0.78 -8.33
CA LEU A 415 -32.50 -0.71 -7.15
C LEU A 415 -33.24 -0.04 -5.99
N LYS A 416 -33.16 -0.63 -4.79
CA LYS A 416 -33.73 -0.01 -3.58
C LYS A 416 -33.04 1.30 -3.24
N GLY A 417 -33.81 2.25 -2.71
CA GLY A 417 -33.32 3.56 -2.31
C GLY A 417 -32.10 3.51 -1.40
N LYS A 418 -32.02 2.57 -0.44
CA LYS A 418 -30.83 2.41 0.42
C LYS A 418 -29.55 2.09 -0.33
N HIS A 419 -29.61 1.21 -1.33
CA HIS A 419 -28.46 0.86 -2.16
C HIS A 419 -28.14 1.97 -3.16
N LEU A 420 -29.15 2.72 -3.61
CA LEU A 420 -28.92 3.95 -4.38
C LEU A 420 -28.14 5.00 -3.57
N LEU A 421 -28.39 5.12 -2.26
CA LEU A 421 -27.59 5.98 -1.37
C LEU A 421 -26.14 5.49 -1.25
N GLU A 422 -25.93 4.17 -1.09
CA GLU A 422 -24.59 3.57 -1.05
C GLU A 422 -23.81 3.82 -2.35
N VAL A 423 -24.47 3.67 -3.50
CA VAL A 423 -23.91 3.98 -4.82
C VAL A 423 -23.50 5.47 -4.92
N LEU A 424 -24.32 6.39 -4.42
CA LEU A 424 -24.01 7.81 -4.42
C LEU A 424 -22.90 8.18 -3.41
N GLU A 425 -22.85 7.54 -2.24
CA GLU A 425 -21.73 7.69 -1.29
C GLU A 425 -20.40 7.26 -1.91
N HIS A 426 -20.41 6.13 -2.64
CA HIS A 426 -19.24 5.67 -3.39
C HIS A 426 -18.85 6.67 -4.48
N SER A 427 -19.83 7.21 -5.22
CA SER A 427 -19.61 8.24 -6.25
C SER A 427 -18.85 9.46 -5.71
N VAL A 428 -19.18 9.95 -4.51
CA VAL A 428 -18.55 11.15 -3.93
C VAL A 428 -17.38 10.84 -2.99
N SER A 429 -16.95 9.58 -2.89
CA SER A 429 -15.86 9.14 -2.00
C SER A 429 -14.50 9.77 -2.30
N LEU A 430 -14.30 10.28 -3.52
CA LEU A 430 -13.06 10.97 -3.94
C LEU A 430 -13.26 12.47 -4.21
N SER A 431 -14.36 13.07 -3.77
CA SER A 431 -14.70 14.47 -4.07
C SER A 431 -13.78 15.55 -3.47
N ASN A 432 -12.87 15.19 -2.55
CA ASN A 432 -11.80 16.08 -2.09
C ASN A 432 -10.53 16.02 -2.95
N GLU A 433 -10.45 15.05 -3.86
CA GLU A 433 -9.33 14.87 -4.76
C GLU A 433 -9.46 15.83 -5.94
N THR A 434 -8.34 16.44 -6.32
CA THR A 434 -8.28 17.38 -7.46
C THR A 434 -7.19 16.99 -8.46
N SER A 435 -6.41 15.96 -8.15
CA SER A 435 -5.36 15.43 -9.01
C SER A 435 -5.92 14.36 -9.95
N PHE A 436 -5.45 14.40 -11.20
CA PHE A 436 -5.73 13.40 -12.23
C PHE A 436 -4.91 12.13 -11.98
N GLU A 437 -5.31 11.33 -11.00
CA GLU A 437 -4.68 10.05 -10.69
C GLU A 437 -5.53 8.87 -11.16
N ILE A 438 -5.18 8.36 -12.35
CA ILE A 438 -5.87 7.28 -13.07
C ILE A 438 -6.09 6.02 -12.19
N SER A 439 -5.21 5.76 -11.23
CA SER A 439 -5.19 4.56 -10.38
C SER A 439 -6.29 4.46 -9.31
N GLN A 440 -7.00 5.55 -8.99
CA GLN A 440 -8.00 5.54 -7.91
C GLN A 440 -9.44 5.36 -8.41
N GLY A 441 -9.68 5.01 -9.68
CA GLY A 441 -11.04 5.03 -10.22
C GLY A 441 -11.68 6.42 -10.08
N ILE A 442 -10.90 7.47 -10.38
CA ILE A 442 -11.34 8.88 -10.37
C ILE A 442 -12.52 9.11 -11.31
N GLY A 443 -12.66 8.23 -12.31
CA GLY A 443 -13.83 8.17 -13.16
C GLY A 443 -15.15 7.92 -12.43
N ARG A 444 -15.13 7.44 -11.16
CA ARG A 444 -16.33 6.96 -10.46
C ARG A 444 -17.43 8.00 -10.26
N PHE A 445 -17.11 9.30 -10.21
CA PHE A 445 -18.11 10.32 -9.91
C PHE A 445 -19.30 10.27 -10.88
N LEU A 446 -20.51 10.01 -10.39
CA LEU A 446 -21.70 9.82 -11.20
C LEU A 446 -22.32 11.15 -11.62
N GLN A 447 -22.52 11.28 -12.91
CA GLN A 447 -23.44 12.20 -13.55
C GLN A 447 -24.83 11.57 -13.55
N VAL A 448 -25.86 12.38 -13.33
CA VAL A 448 -27.21 11.89 -13.02
C VAL A 448 -28.29 12.61 -13.83
N SER A 449 -29.40 11.93 -14.09
CA SER A 449 -30.66 12.53 -14.52
C SER A 449 -31.85 11.86 -13.83
N GLY A 450 -32.93 12.62 -13.62
CA GLY A 450 -34.10 12.18 -12.85
C GLY A 450 -33.86 12.10 -11.34
N LEU A 451 -32.64 12.42 -10.92
CA LEU A 451 -32.16 12.43 -9.56
C LEU A 451 -31.35 13.71 -9.35
N ARG A 452 -31.45 14.32 -8.17
CA ARG A 452 -30.54 15.37 -7.72
C ARG A 452 -30.07 15.07 -6.30
N PHE A 453 -28.86 15.47 -5.96
CA PHE A 453 -28.35 15.28 -4.61
C PHE A 453 -27.41 16.39 -4.15
N THR A 454 -27.34 16.56 -2.84
CA THR A 454 -26.38 17.44 -2.17
C THR A 454 -25.40 16.62 -1.36
N PHE A 455 -24.12 16.97 -1.39
CA PHE A 455 -23.09 16.27 -0.63
C PHE A 455 -22.08 17.21 0.01
N ASN A 456 -21.46 16.78 1.11
CA ASN A 456 -20.41 17.50 1.81
C ASN A 456 -19.10 16.71 1.76
N ALA A 457 -18.16 17.19 0.95
CA ALA A 457 -16.89 16.52 0.73
C ALA A 457 -16.00 16.45 1.99
N LYS A 458 -16.21 17.34 2.97
CA LYS A 458 -15.42 17.38 4.23
C LYS A 458 -15.78 16.28 5.21
N GLU A 459 -16.92 15.61 5.05
CA GLU A 459 -17.32 14.49 5.90
C GLU A 459 -16.52 13.22 5.56
N SER A 460 -16.48 12.29 6.51
CA SER A 460 -15.87 10.97 6.31
C SER A 460 -16.53 10.25 5.13
N VAL A 461 -15.75 9.50 4.35
CA VAL A 461 -16.28 8.65 3.26
C VAL A 461 -17.37 7.73 3.81
N GLY A 462 -18.49 7.61 3.08
CA GLY A 462 -19.69 6.89 3.52
C GLY A 462 -20.70 7.75 4.30
N MET A 463 -20.37 9.01 4.61
CA MET A 463 -21.25 9.97 5.29
C MET A 463 -21.33 11.32 4.55
N ARG A 464 -21.01 11.35 3.26
CA ARG A 464 -20.88 12.59 2.48
C ARG A 464 -22.19 13.01 1.85
N ILE A 465 -23.11 12.09 1.56
CA ILE A 465 -24.42 12.40 0.99
C ILE A 465 -25.30 13.03 2.07
N VAL A 466 -25.80 14.23 1.78
CA VAL A 466 -26.68 14.99 2.68
C VAL A 466 -28.14 14.68 2.35
N ASN A 467 -28.54 14.88 1.10
CA ASN A 467 -29.91 14.65 0.65
C ASN A 467 -29.91 14.15 -0.80
N VAL A 468 -30.86 13.29 -1.12
CA VAL A 468 -31.09 12.78 -2.47
C VAL A 468 -32.58 12.89 -2.77
N TRP A 469 -32.89 13.47 -3.92
CA TRP A 469 -34.26 13.62 -4.40
C TRP A 469 -34.40 12.97 -5.76
N VAL A 470 -35.56 12.34 -5.98
CA VAL A 470 -35.96 11.77 -7.26
C VAL A 470 -37.13 12.57 -7.80
N GLN A 471 -37.15 12.74 -9.11
CA GLN A 471 -38.20 13.45 -9.83
C GLN A 471 -39.46 12.58 -9.90
N ASP A 472 -40.62 13.13 -9.50
CA ASP A 472 -41.88 12.40 -9.60
C ASP A 472 -42.33 12.27 -11.06
N SER A 473 -42.30 11.03 -11.56
CA SER A 473 -42.67 10.65 -12.93
C SER A 473 -44.19 10.72 -13.19
N ALA A 474 -45.05 10.63 -12.16
CA ALA A 474 -46.50 10.68 -12.30
C ALA A 474 -47.03 12.11 -12.52
N ILE A 475 -46.35 13.13 -11.97
CA ILE A 475 -46.74 14.54 -12.11
C ILE A 475 -46.15 15.17 -13.39
N ALA A 476 -44.96 14.72 -13.81
CA ALA A 476 -44.30 15.21 -15.03
C ALA A 476 -45.10 14.91 -16.32
N ALA A 477 -45.86 13.81 -16.35
CA ALA A 477 -46.72 13.43 -17.48
C ALA A 477 -48.05 14.22 -17.54
N ALA A 478 -48.48 14.84 -16.44
CA ALA A 478 -49.75 15.57 -16.34
C ALA A 478 -49.64 17.09 -16.62
N ALA A 479 -48.43 17.61 -16.81
CA ALA A 479 -48.19 19.04 -16.99
C ALA A 479 -48.44 19.52 -18.43
N THR A 480 -49.71 19.83 -18.75
CA THR A 480 -50.07 20.60 -19.95
C THR A 480 -49.83 22.10 -19.71
N THR A 481 -48.88 22.67 -20.46
CA THR A 481 -48.68 24.10 -20.75
C THR A 481 -48.33 25.06 -19.58
N THR A 482 -47.19 25.74 -19.76
CA THR A 482 -46.76 27.02 -19.18
C THR A 482 -46.20 27.15 -17.75
N GLN A 483 -46.13 26.10 -16.92
CA GLN A 483 -45.23 26.11 -15.75
C GLN A 483 -44.94 24.66 -15.31
N ARG A 484 -43.80 24.10 -15.75
CA ARG A 484 -43.31 22.79 -15.26
C ARG A 484 -42.80 22.96 -13.83
N ALA A 485 -43.68 22.83 -12.83
CA ALA A 485 -43.24 22.51 -11.49
C ALA A 485 -42.91 21.02 -11.46
N THR A 486 -41.63 20.68 -11.69
CA THR A 486 -41.14 19.32 -11.43
C THR A 486 -41.13 19.13 -9.92
N THR A 487 -42.05 18.32 -9.40
CA THR A 487 -42.06 17.95 -7.99
C THR A 487 -40.92 16.97 -7.72
N TRP A 488 -40.09 17.28 -6.73
CA TRP A 488 -38.97 16.46 -6.28
C TRP A 488 -39.34 15.87 -4.92
N THR A 489 -39.24 14.55 -4.79
CA THR A 489 -39.47 13.84 -3.52
C THR A 489 -38.17 13.27 -3.01
N LEU A 490 -37.99 13.23 -1.69
CA LEU A 490 -36.83 12.55 -1.08
C LEU A 490 -36.83 11.07 -1.48
N VAL A 491 -35.62 10.50 -1.60
CA VAL A 491 -35.45 9.06 -1.79
C VAL A 491 -35.99 8.33 -0.57
N ASP A 492 -36.90 7.38 -0.79
CA ASP A 492 -37.38 6.43 0.19
C ASP A 492 -36.43 5.22 0.19
N PRO A 493 -35.75 4.89 1.31
CA PRO A 493 -34.80 3.79 1.37
C PRO A 493 -35.36 2.41 0.97
N GLU A 494 -36.65 2.19 1.16
CA GLU A 494 -37.28 0.88 0.95
C GLU A 494 -38.02 0.76 -0.39
N ARG A 495 -38.24 1.88 -1.08
CA ARG A 495 -38.80 1.92 -2.44
C ARG A 495 -37.78 1.47 -3.48
N ASP A 496 -38.25 0.68 -4.45
CA ASP A 496 -37.49 0.33 -5.65
C ASP A 496 -37.57 1.45 -6.70
N TYR A 497 -36.41 1.81 -7.26
CA TYR A 497 -36.28 2.83 -8.32
C TYR A 497 -35.74 2.19 -9.59
N SER A 498 -36.41 2.48 -10.71
CA SER A 498 -35.93 2.06 -12.03
C SER A 498 -34.79 2.95 -12.51
N LEU A 499 -33.67 2.35 -12.91
CA LEU A 499 -32.46 3.06 -13.34
C LEU A 499 -31.89 2.49 -14.65
N THR A 500 -31.28 3.38 -15.46
CA THR A 500 -30.52 3.02 -16.66
C THR A 500 -29.07 3.46 -16.51
N THR A 501 -28.14 2.59 -16.89
CA THR A 501 -26.69 2.85 -16.92
C THR A 501 -26.02 2.05 -18.03
N ILE A 502 -24.69 2.12 -18.12
CA ILE A 502 -23.86 1.33 -19.04
C ILE A 502 -23.37 0.02 -18.40
N SER A 503 -23.02 -0.96 -19.23
CA SER A 503 -22.56 -2.28 -18.80
C SER A 503 -21.41 -2.20 -17.80
N TYR A 504 -20.42 -1.34 -18.04
CA TYR A 504 -19.30 -1.10 -17.14
C TYR A 504 -19.73 -0.90 -15.68
N ILE A 505 -20.62 0.07 -15.42
CA ILE A 505 -21.12 0.37 -14.06
C ILE A 505 -22.00 -0.77 -13.53
N SER A 506 -22.87 -1.33 -14.38
CA SER A 506 -23.78 -2.40 -13.96
C SER A 506 -23.06 -3.69 -13.52
N SER A 507 -21.85 -3.93 -14.06
CA SER A 507 -21.00 -5.06 -13.70
C SER A 507 -20.14 -4.79 -12.47
N GLY A 508 -20.28 -3.64 -11.82
CA GLY A 508 -19.59 -3.29 -10.58
C GLY A 508 -18.19 -2.70 -10.77
N GLN A 509 -17.82 -2.31 -12.00
CA GLN A 509 -16.56 -1.63 -12.27
C GLN A 509 -16.53 -0.24 -11.60
N ASP A 510 -15.35 0.39 -11.50
CA ASP A 510 -15.11 1.58 -10.66
C ASP A 510 -15.44 1.38 -9.17
N GLY A 511 -15.60 0.14 -8.71
CA GLY A 511 -15.95 -0.21 -7.33
C GLY A 511 -17.46 -0.20 -7.03
N TYR A 512 -18.32 -0.17 -8.05
CA TYR A 512 -19.78 -0.22 -7.91
C TYR A 512 -20.34 -1.60 -7.56
N ALA A 513 -19.65 -2.40 -6.74
CA ALA A 513 -20.05 -3.78 -6.39
C ALA A 513 -21.44 -3.89 -5.74
N VAL A 514 -21.94 -2.79 -5.15
CA VAL A 514 -23.31 -2.69 -4.63
C VAL A 514 -24.37 -2.98 -5.69
N ILE A 515 -24.12 -2.60 -6.95
CA ILE A 515 -25.07 -2.77 -8.05
C ILE A 515 -25.27 -4.26 -8.39
N PRO A 516 -24.25 -5.03 -8.84
CA PRO A 516 -24.45 -6.43 -9.18
C PRO A 516 -24.87 -7.30 -7.97
N ALA A 517 -24.57 -6.87 -6.74
CA ALA A 517 -24.99 -7.58 -5.54
C ALA A 517 -26.48 -7.39 -5.17
N ASN A 518 -27.09 -6.25 -5.54
CA ASN A 518 -28.42 -5.87 -5.02
C ASN A 518 -29.46 -5.48 -6.09
N ALA A 519 -29.06 -5.25 -7.33
CA ALA A 519 -29.97 -4.87 -8.40
C ALA A 519 -30.93 -6.01 -8.77
N GLN A 520 -32.18 -5.65 -9.05
CA GLN A 520 -33.24 -6.55 -9.48
C GLN A 520 -33.67 -6.23 -10.92
N ASN A 521 -34.36 -7.15 -11.57
CA ASN A 521 -34.90 -6.97 -12.93
C ASN A 521 -33.87 -6.45 -13.96
N VAL A 522 -32.61 -6.89 -13.81
CA VAL A 522 -31.51 -6.46 -14.67
C VAL A 522 -31.72 -6.94 -16.10
N GLN A 523 -31.76 -6.01 -17.04
CA GLN A 523 -31.89 -6.29 -18.47
C GLN A 523 -30.79 -5.56 -19.24
N THR A 524 -29.92 -6.33 -19.89
CA THR A 524 -28.93 -5.81 -20.84
C THR A 524 -29.57 -5.71 -22.21
N THR A 525 -29.65 -4.50 -22.76
CA THR A 525 -30.20 -4.26 -24.09
C THR A 525 -29.17 -4.60 -25.17
N VAL A 526 -29.65 -4.81 -26.40
CA VAL A 526 -28.78 -4.94 -27.59
C VAL A 526 -28.24 -3.59 -28.09
N ARG A 527 -28.66 -2.48 -27.47
CA ARG A 527 -28.27 -1.13 -27.87
C ARG A 527 -26.99 -0.76 -27.15
N THR A 528 -26.06 -0.16 -27.88
CA THR A 528 -24.82 0.35 -27.29
C THR A 528 -24.94 1.81 -26.88
N ALA A 529 -23.98 2.29 -26.10
CA ALA A 529 -23.79 3.70 -25.77
C ALA A 529 -23.73 4.57 -27.04
N GLU A 530 -23.01 4.12 -28.07
CA GLU A 530 -23.01 4.83 -29.37
C GLU A 530 -24.41 4.97 -29.95
N ASN A 531 -25.20 3.88 -29.99
CA ASN A 531 -26.55 3.94 -30.56
C ASN A 531 -27.38 5.01 -29.83
N VAL A 532 -27.38 5.00 -28.50
CA VAL A 532 -28.15 5.95 -27.69
C VAL A 532 -27.68 7.38 -27.87
N TYR A 533 -26.38 7.64 -27.79
CA TYR A 533 -25.88 9.01 -27.84
C TYR A 533 -26.01 9.60 -29.24
N ARG A 534 -25.83 8.81 -30.30
CA ARG A 534 -26.04 9.27 -31.68
C ARG A 534 -27.51 9.51 -31.99
N GLU A 535 -28.43 8.71 -31.47
CA GLU A 535 -29.86 9.00 -31.56
C GLU A 535 -30.21 10.31 -30.85
N GLY A 536 -29.63 10.56 -29.67
CA GLY A 536 -29.78 11.82 -28.95
C GLY A 536 -29.30 13.04 -29.76
N LEU A 537 -28.16 12.92 -30.44
CA LEU A 537 -27.61 13.96 -31.33
C LEU A 537 -28.44 14.15 -32.61
N ALA A 538 -29.03 13.08 -33.12
CA ALA A 538 -29.86 13.12 -34.33
C ALA A 538 -31.29 13.62 -34.08
N ALA A 539 -31.75 13.63 -32.82
CA ALA A 539 -33.10 14.05 -32.46
C ALA A 539 -33.36 15.57 -32.62
N GLY A 540 -32.30 16.37 -32.72
CA GLY A 540 -32.37 17.82 -32.93
C GLY A 540 -31.14 18.52 -32.35
N PRO A 541 -31.00 19.85 -32.56
CA PRO A 541 -29.91 20.61 -31.96
C PRO A 541 -29.93 20.49 -30.44
N ILE A 542 -28.76 20.28 -29.81
CA ILE A 542 -28.64 20.35 -28.36
C ILE A 542 -28.79 21.81 -27.93
N THR A 543 -29.98 22.17 -27.46
CA THR A 543 -30.32 23.53 -27.03
C THR A 543 -30.08 23.78 -25.54
N GLY A 544 -29.86 22.72 -24.76
CA GLY A 544 -29.59 22.80 -23.32
C GLY A 544 -29.65 21.43 -22.63
N PHE A 545 -29.26 21.43 -21.36
CA PHE A 545 -29.27 20.27 -20.47
C PHE A 545 -29.63 20.71 -19.04
N ALA A 546 -30.00 19.75 -18.19
CA ALA A 546 -30.29 20.05 -16.78
C ALA A 546 -29.01 20.41 -16.03
N THR A 547 -29.08 21.44 -15.19
CA THR A 547 -27.97 21.92 -14.35
C THR A 547 -28.42 22.04 -12.90
N GLY A 548 -27.50 21.91 -11.94
CA GLY A 548 -27.80 22.01 -10.51
C GLY A 548 -28.42 20.73 -9.96
N LEU A 549 -28.18 19.59 -10.64
CA LEU A 549 -28.56 18.28 -10.15
C LEU A 549 -27.61 17.80 -9.05
N ILE A 550 -26.37 18.29 -9.03
CA ILE A 550 -25.38 17.88 -8.02
C ILE A 550 -24.79 19.12 -7.36
N VAL A 551 -24.95 19.23 -6.04
CA VAL A 551 -24.59 20.45 -5.30
C VAL A 551 -23.71 20.12 -4.10
N THR A 552 -22.58 20.83 -3.96
CA THR A 552 -21.74 20.76 -2.76
C THR A 552 -22.34 21.58 -1.62
N SER A 553 -22.27 21.07 -0.39
CA SER A 553 -22.79 21.71 0.82
C SER A 553 -21.79 21.60 1.97
N THR A 554 -21.95 22.46 2.99
CA THR A 554 -21.26 22.33 4.29
C THR A 554 -22.13 21.64 5.35
N ALA A 555 -23.38 21.29 5.03
CA ALA A 555 -24.28 20.58 5.93
C ALA A 555 -23.85 19.11 6.10
N SER A 556 -24.20 18.51 7.24
CA SER A 556 -23.97 17.08 7.51
C SER A 556 -25.27 16.42 7.95
N ARG A 557 -25.38 15.09 7.74
CA ARG A 557 -26.60 14.32 7.99
C ARG A 557 -26.94 14.11 9.49
N ARG A 558 -26.12 14.64 10.41
CA ARG A 558 -26.12 14.26 11.85
C ARG A 558 -26.92 15.15 12.82
N THR A 559 -27.52 16.26 12.39
CA THR A 559 -28.13 17.21 13.34
C THR A 559 -29.64 17.11 13.40
N CYS A 560 -30.14 16.37 14.40
CA CYS A 560 -31.49 16.48 14.94
C CYS A 560 -31.58 17.70 15.87
N ILE A 561 -32.47 18.66 15.60
CA ILE A 561 -32.57 19.91 16.37
C ILE A 561 -34.00 20.08 16.90
N ALA A 562 -34.14 20.50 18.16
CA ALA A 562 -35.44 20.69 18.80
C ALA A 562 -36.28 21.79 18.11
N PRO A 563 -37.63 21.67 18.11
CA PRO A 563 -38.51 22.66 17.47
C PRO A 563 -38.26 24.09 18.01
N GLY A 564 -37.93 25.03 17.12
CA GLY A 564 -37.76 26.44 17.46
C GLY A 564 -36.40 26.84 18.04
N SER A 565 -35.41 25.94 18.03
CA SER A 565 -34.03 26.22 18.48
C SER A 565 -33.04 26.06 17.32
N THR A 566 -31.96 26.84 17.30
CA THR A 566 -30.84 26.69 16.34
C THR A 566 -29.61 26.02 16.96
N THR A 567 -29.67 25.70 18.26
CA THR A 567 -28.51 25.23 19.03
C THR A 567 -28.80 24.01 19.91
N GLU A 568 -30.07 23.69 20.15
CA GLU A 568 -30.46 22.63 21.07
C GLU A 568 -30.66 21.31 20.30
N LEU A 569 -29.69 20.41 20.45
CA LEU A 569 -29.65 19.11 19.78
C LEU A 569 -30.68 18.16 20.40
N LEU A 570 -31.57 17.62 19.58
CA LEU A 570 -32.37 16.44 19.93
C LEU A 570 -31.44 15.22 20.05
N CYS A 571 -31.85 14.22 20.84
CA CYS A 571 -31.14 12.96 21.04
C CYS A 571 -29.71 13.08 21.62
N ASN A 572 -29.33 14.20 22.28
CA ASN A 572 -27.96 14.43 22.77
C ASN A 572 -26.86 14.25 21.68
N GLY A 573 -27.19 14.50 20.40
CA GLY A 573 -26.28 14.30 19.28
C GLY A 573 -26.10 12.85 18.82
N ASN A 574 -26.89 11.91 19.35
CA ASN A 574 -26.84 10.47 19.03
C ASN A 574 -28.10 9.97 18.29
N GLY A 575 -28.78 10.88 17.56
CA GLY A 575 -29.97 10.55 16.77
C GLY A 575 -29.67 10.53 15.29
N ASP A 576 -30.27 9.57 14.58
CA ASP A 576 -30.19 9.45 13.13
C ASP A 576 -31.46 10.06 12.50
N CYS A 577 -31.31 10.95 11.51
CA CYS A 577 -32.46 11.42 10.73
C CYS A 577 -32.81 10.34 9.68
N ILE A 578 -33.86 9.57 9.97
CA ILE A 578 -34.38 8.50 9.13
C ILE A 578 -35.78 8.92 8.67
N ALA A 579 -35.99 8.97 7.34
CA ALA A 579 -37.26 9.37 6.73
C ALA A 579 -37.81 10.76 7.14
N GLY A 580 -36.94 11.72 7.50
CA GLY A 580 -37.35 13.06 7.95
C GLY A 580 -37.78 13.14 9.42
N SER A 581 -37.62 12.04 10.15
CA SER A 581 -37.86 11.91 11.59
C SER A 581 -36.55 11.59 12.32
N CYS A 582 -36.40 12.11 13.53
CA CYS A 582 -35.24 11.84 14.36
C CYS A 582 -35.43 10.56 15.17
N GLU A 583 -34.62 9.53 14.90
CA GLU A 583 -34.56 8.31 15.67
C GLU A 583 -33.44 8.40 16.72
N CYS A 584 -33.81 8.51 18.00
CA CYS A 584 -32.85 8.49 19.09
C CYS A 584 -32.57 7.06 19.56
N THR A 585 -31.30 6.71 19.76
CA THR A 585 -30.85 5.40 20.28
C THR A 585 -31.19 5.15 21.77
N ALA A 586 -31.78 6.13 22.47
CA ALA A 586 -32.23 6.02 23.86
C ALA A 586 -33.78 6.01 23.97
N PRO A 587 -34.40 5.14 24.79
CA PRO A 587 -35.85 5.05 24.91
C PRO A 587 -36.45 6.33 25.51
N GLY A 588 -37.34 7.01 24.77
CA GLY A 588 -38.16 8.11 25.30
C GLY A 588 -38.03 9.47 24.60
N ALA A 589 -37.26 9.58 23.52
CA ALA A 589 -37.20 10.79 22.71
C ALA A 589 -37.62 10.48 21.27
N THR A 590 -38.89 10.76 20.94
CA THR A 590 -39.38 10.80 19.56
C THR A 590 -39.98 12.18 19.31
N GLY A 591 -39.65 12.76 18.16
CA GLY A 591 -40.18 14.06 17.74
C GLY A 591 -40.26 14.12 16.23
N GLU A 592 -41.35 14.67 15.71
CA GLU A 592 -41.47 15.00 14.28
C GLU A 592 -40.60 16.24 13.99
N PHE A 593 -40.04 16.30 12.77
CA PHE A 593 -39.28 17.40 12.15
C PHE A 593 -37.73 17.35 12.22
N CYS A 594 -37.11 17.01 11.09
CA CYS A 594 -35.81 17.53 10.66
C CYS A 594 -36.06 18.88 9.92
N ASP A 595 -35.89 20.03 10.57
CA ASP A 595 -36.20 21.34 9.95
C ASP A 595 -35.04 21.90 9.11
N PHE A 596 -35.39 22.46 7.95
CA PHE A 596 -34.49 23.09 6.99
C PHE A 596 -34.66 24.60 7.05
N SER A 597 -33.76 25.30 7.76
CA SER A 597 -33.63 26.74 7.57
C SER A 597 -32.18 27.15 7.32
N SER A 598 -31.92 27.53 6.06
CA SER A 598 -30.88 28.48 5.71
C SER A 598 -31.45 29.88 5.84
N SER A 599 -30.87 30.75 6.66
CA SER A 599 -30.71 32.16 6.25
C SER A 599 -29.66 32.87 7.10
N SER A 600 -28.60 33.30 6.42
CA SER A 600 -27.98 34.57 6.70
C SER A 600 -29.02 35.68 6.47
N SER A 601 -29.31 36.49 7.49
CA SER A 601 -29.69 37.88 7.25
C SER A 601 -29.27 38.72 8.47
N GLY A 602 -28.26 39.55 8.25
CA GLY A 602 -28.05 40.71 9.09
C GLY A 602 -29.02 41.79 8.65
N SER A 603 -29.74 42.35 9.61
CA SER A 603 -30.25 43.71 9.54
C SER A 603 -30.63 44.15 10.95
N ASP A 604 -29.79 44.97 11.56
CA ASP A 604 -30.25 45.95 12.53
C ASP A 604 -29.43 47.22 12.27
N ASP A 605 -30.01 48.12 11.47
CA ASP A 605 -29.68 49.52 11.52
C ASP A 605 -30.71 50.20 12.40
N THR A 606 -30.27 50.83 13.48
CA THR A 606 -30.70 52.20 13.80
C THR A 606 -29.74 52.88 14.77
N LEU A 607 -29.08 53.92 14.24
CA LEU A 607 -28.55 55.14 14.87
C LEU A 607 -27.54 55.03 16.02
N ALA A 608 -26.31 55.45 15.76
CA ALA A 608 -25.87 56.81 16.12
C ALA A 608 -24.51 57.18 15.50
N ILE A 609 -24.57 58.21 14.65
CA ILE A 609 -23.55 59.18 14.22
C ILE A 609 -22.23 59.14 15.03
N ALA A 610 -21.09 58.85 14.36
CA ALA A 610 -19.84 59.62 14.46
C ALA A 610 -18.63 58.96 13.76
N LEU A 611 -17.98 59.73 12.87
CA LEU A 611 -16.53 59.76 12.61
C LEU A 611 -15.94 58.66 11.71
N GLY A 612 -16.11 58.85 10.39
CA GLY A 612 -15.18 58.35 9.39
C GLY A 612 -13.81 59.02 9.55
N VAL A 613 -12.76 58.17 9.56
CA VAL A 613 -11.32 58.39 9.26
C VAL A 613 -10.45 57.34 9.99
N ILE A 614 -10.95 56.67 11.04
CA ILE A 614 -10.15 55.68 11.81
C ILE A 614 -10.26 54.25 11.26
N LEU A 615 -11.39 53.89 10.64
CA LEU A 615 -11.68 52.53 10.16
C LEU A 615 -10.75 51.97 9.06
N PRO A 616 -10.25 52.75 8.08
CA PRO A 616 -9.37 52.19 7.05
C PRO A 616 -7.99 51.78 7.59
N LEU A 617 -7.47 52.52 8.57
CA LEU A 617 -6.17 52.24 9.19
C LEU A 617 -6.25 51.04 10.15
N ALA A 618 -7.35 50.92 10.90
CA ALA A 618 -7.60 49.76 11.76
C ALA A 618 -7.83 48.49 10.93
N PHE A 619 -8.55 48.57 9.81
CA PHE A 619 -8.75 47.43 8.92
C PHE A 619 -7.44 46.96 8.28
N MET A 620 -6.59 47.89 7.81
CA MET A 620 -5.26 47.55 7.32
C MET A 620 -4.36 46.94 8.41
N ALA A 621 -4.42 47.44 9.64
CA ALA A 621 -3.65 46.86 10.75
C ALA A 621 -4.13 45.44 11.11
N VAL A 622 -5.44 45.19 11.07
CA VAL A 622 -6.02 43.85 11.31
C VAL A 622 -5.66 42.89 10.18
N VAL A 623 -5.76 43.32 8.91
CA VAL A 623 -5.36 42.50 7.76
C VAL A 623 -3.87 42.18 7.82
N LEU A 624 -3.02 43.15 8.17
CA LEU A 624 -1.59 42.93 8.34
C LEU A 624 -1.30 41.98 9.51
N ALA A 625 -2.00 42.11 10.63
CA ALA A 625 -1.87 41.23 11.78
C ALA A 625 -2.32 39.79 11.46
N VAL A 626 -3.38 39.62 10.66
CA VAL A 626 -3.84 38.32 10.17
C VAL A 626 -2.84 37.73 9.17
N LEU A 627 -2.28 38.53 8.26
CA LEU A 627 -1.23 38.08 7.34
C LEU A 627 0.04 37.66 8.08
N VAL A 628 0.46 38.43 9.08
CA VAL A 628 1.58 38.07 9.95
C VAL A 628 1.24 36.82 10.76
N ALA A 629 0.02 36.69 11.29
CA ALA A 629 -0.40 35.48 12.00
C ALA A 629 -0.45 34.26 11.07
N VAL A 630 -0.89 34.39 9.82
CA VAL A 630 -0.89 33.31 8.82
C VAL A 630 0.54 32.96 8.39
N LEU A 631 1.42 33.96 8.23
CA LEU A 631 2.83 33.74 7.94
C LEU A 631 3.56 33.12 9.12
N VAL A 632 3.25 33.54 10.36
CA VAL A 632 3.82 32.97 11.59
C VAL A 632 3.26 31.57 11.83
N LEU A 633 1.98 31.32 11.63
CA LEU A 633 1.38 29.98 11.70
C LEU A 633 1.90 29.08 10.57
N GLY A 634 2.06 29.61 9.36
CA GLY A 634 2.69 28.94 8.23
C GLY A 634 4.15 28.60 8.52
N TYR A 635 4.91 29.54 9.09
CA TYR A 635 6.29 29.37 9.51
C TYR A 635 6.42 28.37 10.69
N MET A 636 5.52 28.43 11.68
CA MET A 636 5.45 27.48 12.79
C MET A 636 5.00 26.08 12.35
N ARG A 637 4.19 25.97 11.30
CA ARG A 637 3.78 24.69 10.69
C ARG A 637 4.88 24.11 9.80
N TYR A 638 5.64 24.97 9.12
CA TYR A 638 6.83 24.63 8.31
C TYR A 638 8.04 24.20 9.17
N ARG A 639 8.19 24.75 10.38
CA ARG A 639 9.24 24.40 11.36
C ARG A 639 8.87 23.28 12.35
N ARG A 640 7.86 22.44 12.09
CA ARG A 640 7.60 21.28 12.97
C ARG A 640 8.66 20.19 12.72
N PRO A 641 9.52 19.85 13.69
CA PRO A 641 10.42 18.71 13.55
C PRO A 641 9.58 17.43 13.49
N LYS A 642 9.72 16.64 12.43
CA LYS A 642 9.18 15.27 12.38
C LYS A 642 10.10 14.36 13.20
N LEU A 643 9.54 13.53 14.06
CA LEU A 643 10.30 12.47 14.71
C LEU A 643 10.75 11.45 13.65
N ILE A 644 12.03 11.45 13.29
CA ILE A 644 12.58 10.52 12.30
C ILE A 644 13.12 9.30 13.04
N LEU A 645 12.46 8.15 12.86
CA LEU A 645 12.93 6.86 13.37
C LEU A 645 13.66 6.10 12.27
N LYS A 646 14.81 5.53 12.62
CA LYS A 646 15.59 4.69 11.72
C LYS A 646 15.32 3.21 11.99
N GLU A 647 14.75 2.53 11.01
CA GLU A 647 14.47 1.09 11.04
C GLU A 647 15.75 0.27 11.31
N PRO A 648 15.68 -0.77 12.17
CA PRO A 648 16.84 -1.56 12.52
C PRO A 648 17.10 -2.63 11.46
N ASN A 649 18.34 -3.11 11.39
CA ASN A 649 18.67 -4.26 10.54
C ASN A 649 18.11 -5.53 11.18
N TYR A 650 16.99 -6.03 10.64
CA TYR A 650 16.30 -7.20 11.16
C TYR A 650 17.15 -8.47 11.12
N GLN A 651 17.95 -8.68 10.07
CA GLN A 651 18.83 -9.84 10.00
C GLN A 651 19.84 -9.83 11.15
N LEU A 652 20.43 -8.68 11.47
CA LEU A 652 21.32 -8.58 12.63
C LEU A 652 20.59 -8.89 13.95
N LEU A 653 19.33 -8.47 14.12
CA LEU A 653 18.57 -8.71 15.35
C LEU A 653 18.14 -10.16 15.53
N VAL A 654 17.79 -10.85 14.45
CA VAL A 654 17.40 -12.26 14.46
C VAL A 654 18.61 -13.14 14.78
N TRP A 655 19.77 -12.85 14.18
CA TRP A 655 20.94 -13.74 14.26
C TRP A 655 21.95 -13.39 15.37
N ARG A 656 22.00 -12.15 15.85
CA ARG A 656 22.87 -11.73 16.96
C ARG A 656 22.10 -11.89 18.29
N ARG A 657 21.87 -13.13 18.71
CA ARG A 657 21.32 -13.42 20.03
C ARG A 657 22.47 -13.50 21.02
N ASP A 658 22.38 -12.74 22.11
CA ASP A 658 23.39 -12.75 23.18
C ASP A 658 23.67 -14.17 23.68
N SER A 659 22.72 -15.11 23.65
CA SER A 659 22.94 -16.50 24.09
C SER A 659 23.88 -17.34 23.20
N LEU A 660 24.06 -17.00 21.92
CA LEU A 660 25.01 -17.69 21.03
C LEU A 660 26.44 -17.10 21.09
N GLU A 661 26.62 -15.98 21.80
CA GLU A 661 27.92 -15.33 22.04
C GLU A 661 28.28 -15.21 23.54
N ALA A 662 27.30 -15.27 24.45
CA ALA A 662 27.41 -15.04 25.89
C ALA A 662 27.07 -16.27 26.75
N GLY A 663 27.05 -17.47 26.16
CA GLY A 663 27.24 -18.70 26.91
C GLY A 663 28.66 -18.73 27.47
N ALA A 664 28.77 -18.89 28.79
CA ALA A 664 29.96 -18.85 29.64
C ALA A 664 31.20 -19.55 29.07
N GLU A 665 32.34 -19.36 29.73
CA GLU A 665 33.55 -20.19 29.67
C GLU A 665 33.27 -21.69 29.95
N VAL A 666 32.38 -22.34 29.21
CA VAL A 666 32.53 -23.73 28.88
C VAL A 666 33.81 -23.76 28.07
N LYS A 667 34.83 -24.49 28.55
CA LYS A 667 36.00 -24.84 27.75
C LYS A 667 35.50 -25.38 26.41
N MET A 668 35.38 -24.52 25.40
CA MET A 668 35.18 -24.96 24.04
C MET A 668 36.38 -25.83 23.73
N LEU A 669 36.15 -27.14 23.65
CA LEU A 669 37.08 -28.03 22.98
C LEU A 669 37.38 -27.37 21.63
N PRO A 670 38.66 -27.27 21.22
CA PRO A 670 39.04 -26.55 20.02
C PRO A 670 38.16 -27.02 18.86
N MET A 671 37.52 -26.07 18.15
CA MET A 671 36.59 -26.34 17.05
C MET A 671 37.23 -27.30 16.03
N ARG A 672 37.05 -28.61 16.24
CA ARG A 672 37.35 -29.61 15.23
C ARG A 672 36.26 -29.44 14.18
N ARG A 673 36.65 -29.08 12.95
CA ARG A 673 35.71 -29.02 11.82
C ARG A 673 34.97 -30.35 11.76
N LEU A 674 33.64 -30.31 11.93
CA LEU A 674 32.77 -31.45 11.62
C LEU A 674 33.05 -31.88 10.17
N SER A 675 33.28 -33.17 9.96
CA SER A 675 33.46 -33.69 8.61
C SER A 675 32.15 -33.53 7.83
N VAL A 676 32.23 -33.31 6.52
CA VAL A 676 31.05 -33.18 5.65
C VAL A 676 30.11 -34.38 5.83
N LYS A 677 30.66 -35.60 5.95
CA LYS A 677 29.88 -36.82 6.19
C LYS A 677 29.07 -36.78 7.49
N VAL A 678 29.68 -36.33 8.59
CA VAL A 678 28.99 -36.24 9.89
C VAL A 678 27.92 -35.16 9.86
N GLN A 679 28.15 -34.04 9.16
CA GLN A 679 27.12 -33.00 8.98
C GLN A 679 25.92 -33.54 8.21
N THR A 680 26.13 -34.25 7.10
CA THR A 680 25.05 -34.84 6.32
C THR A 680 24.23 -35.84 7.14
N VAL A 681 24.89 -36.75 7.87
CA VAL A 681 24.19 -37.74 8.71
C VAL A 681 23.42 -37.06 9.85
N LEU A 682 23.98 -36.02 10.47
CA LEU A 682 23.30 -35.26 11.52
C LEU A 682 22.08 -34.52 10.97
N GLU A 683 22.18 -33.91 9.78
CA GLU A 683 21.04 -33.25 9.15
C GLU A 683 19.93 -34.24 8.81
N GLU A 684 20.24 -35.38 8.21
CA GLU A 684 19.25 -36.43 7.95
C GLU A 684 18.60 -36.96 9.23
N PHE A 685 19.39 -37.15 10.29
CA PHE A 685 18.89 -37.55 11.61
C PHE A 685 17.93 -36.52 12.18
N LEU A 686 18.28 -35.23 12.11
CA LEU A 686 17.47 -34.14 12.63
C LEU A 686 16.16 -33.95 11.88
N MET A 687 16.03 -34.40 10.63
CA MET A 687 14.81 -34.23 9.82
C MET A 687 13.69 -35.24 10.16
N ASP A 688 13.96 -36.24 11.01
CA ASP A 688 12.95 -37.17 11.50
C ASP A 688 12.13 -36.55 12.64
N LYS A 689 10.80 -36.56 12.52
CA LYS A 689 9.86 -36.02 13.51
C LYS A 689 10.01 -36.64 14.91
N HIS A 690 10.33 -37.94 14.99
CA HIS A 690 10.50 -38.63 16.26
C HIS A 690 11.82 -38.21 16.93
N VAL A 691 12.85 -37.93 16.12
CA VAL A 691 14.12 -37.40 16.61
C VAL A 691 13.96 -36.00 17.16
N VAL A 692 13.21 -35.14 16.46
CA VAL A 692 12.87 -33.80 16.94
C VAL A 692 12.15 -33.87 18.29
N GLN A 693 11.19 -34.78 18.43
CA GLN A 693 10.45 -34.97 19.68
C GLN A 693 11.36 -35.48 20.80
N ALA A 694 12.17 -36.51 20.54
CA ALA A 694 13.12 -37.04 21.52
C ALA A 694 14.15 -35.99 21.97
N ILE A 695 14.75 -35.24 21.02
CA ILE A 695 15.68 -34.16 21.34
C ILE A 695 14.98 -33.06 22.14
N GLY A 696 13.74 -32.70 21.77
CA GLY A 696 12.93 -31.74 22.50
C GLY A 696 12.67 -32.16 23.95
N ASN A 697 12.25 -33.41 24.18
CA ASN A 697 11.98 -33.95 25.51
C ASN A 697 13.24 -33.95 26.39
N VAL A 698 14.36 -34.46 25.85
CA VAL A 698 15.64 -34.47 26.57
C VAL A 698 16.13 -33.04 26.84
N ALA A 699 15.96 -32.12 25.89
CA ALA A 699 16.35 -30.71 26.07
C ALA A 699 15.50 -30.03 27.15
N HIS A 700 14.19 -30.30 27.18
CA HIS A 700 13.29 -29.78 28.20
C HIS A 700 13.66 -30.26 29.61
N ALA A 701 14.08 -31.53 29.75
CA ALA A 701 14.61 -32.07 31.01
C ALA A 701 15.94 -31.43 31.45
N LYS A 702 16.62 -30.65 30.59
CA LYS A 702 17.87 -29.93 30.86
C LYS A 702 17.69 -28.41 30.65
N PRO A 703 17.18 -27.67 31.66
CA PRO A 703 16.89 -26.24 31.53
C PRO A 703 18.06 -25.37 31.07
N SER A 704 19.30 -25.77 31.37
CA SER A 704 20.52 -25.04 30.98
C SER A 704 20.81 -25.03 29.47
N SER A 705 20.27 -25.99 28.70
CA SER A 705 20.53 -26.11 27.25
C SER A 705 19.27 -26.07 26.38
N SER A 706 18.07 -26.08 26.97
CA SER A 706 16.79 -26.11 26.24
C SER A 706 16.66 -24.97 25.21
N ASP A 707 16.86 -23.72 25.63
CA ASP A 707 16.71 -22.54 24.75
C ASP A 707 17.73 -22.53 23.61
N GLU A 708 18.97 -22.96 23.89
CA GLU A 708 20.04 -23.03 22.89
C GLU A 708 19.76 -24.13 21.85
N VAL A 709 19.27 -25.30 22.29
CA VAL A 709 18.90 -26.42 21.42
C VAL A 709 17.68 -26.06 20.57
N ALA A 710 16.62 -25.51 21.15
CA ALA A 710 15.42 -25.09 20.42
C ALA A 710 15.74 -24.03 19.36
N ALA A 711 16.57 -23.04 19.71
CA ALA A 711 17.06 -22.06 18.75
C ALA A 711 17.88 -22.72 17.64
N ALA A 712 18.81 -23.61 17.96
CA ALA A 712 19.62 -24.31 16.98
C ALA A 712 18.79 -25.19 16.03
N MET A 713 17.78 -25.90 16.53
CA MET A 713 16.84 -26.68 15.72
C MET A 713 16.10 -25.78 14.73
N MET A 714 15.56 -24.65 15.22
CA MET A 714 14.86 -23.68 14.39
C MET A 714 15.77 -23.12 13.27
N LEU A 715 17.03 -22.82 13.57
CA LEU A 715 18.01 -22.37 12.58
C LEU A 715 18.33 -23.42 11.51
N VAL A 716 18.49 -24.69 11.91
CA VAL A 716 18.79 -25.77 10.95
C VAL A 716 17.59 -26.03 10.05
N TYR A 717 16.40 -26.14 10.62
CA TYR A 717 15.17 -26.37 9.86
C TYR A 717 14.83 -25.21 8.94
N GLN A 718 14.95 -23.96 9.42
CA GLN A 718 14.74 -22.79 8.57
C GLN A 718 15.76 -22.72 7.43
N SER A 719 17.01 -23.14 7.65
CA SER A 719 18.02 -23.20 6.58
C SER A 719 17.74 -24.24 5.49
N SER A 720 16.75 -25.11 5.71
CA SER A 720 16.24 -26.11 4.76
C SER A 720 14.79 -25.85 4.35
N ASP A 721 14.29 -24.63 4.58
CA ASP A 721 12.91 -24.20 4.26
C ASP A 721 11.83 -25.08 4.91
N LYS A 722 12.11 -25.58 6.12
CA LYS A 722 11.21 -26.43 6.92
C LYS A 722 10.93 -25.85 8.30
N GLY A 723 11.25 -24.58 8.52
CA GLY A 723 11.08 -23.94 9.82
C GLY A 723 9.62 -23.95 10.30
N THR A 724 8.69 -23.71 9.38
CA THR A 724 7.24 -23.76 9.64
C THR A 724 6.78 -25.17 10.03
N ASP A 725 7.31 -26.21 9.39
CA ASP A 725 6.99 -27.60 9.73
C ASP A 725 7.46 -27.96 11.15
N LEU A 726 8.66 -27.51 11.51
CA LEU A 726 9.21 -27.72 12.85
C LEU A 726 8.33 -27.06 13.92
N ILE A 727 8.01 -25.77 13.73
CA ILE A 727 7.23 -25.05 14.75
C ILE A 727 5.82 -25.61 14.86
N ARG A 728 5.22 -26.02 13.75
CA ARG A 728 3.92 -26.71 13.74
C ARG A 728 3.99 -28.01 14.53
N LEU A 729 5.01 -28.84 14.30
CA LEU A 729 5.19 -30.11 15.01
C LEU A 729 5.35 -29.89 16.51
N LEU A 730 6.22 -28.97 16.92
CA LEU A 730 6.51 -28.74 18.34
C LEU A 730 5.32 -28.15 19.10
N LEU A 731 4.63 -27.15 18.54
CA LEU A 731 3.46 -26.56 19.20
C LEU A 731 2.27 -27.52 19.22
N LYS A 732 2.08 -28.33 18.18
CA LYS A 732 1.06 -29.38 18.17
C LYS A 732 1.34 -30.45 19.24
N ASN A 733 2.59 -30.88 19.39
CA ASN A 733 2.94 -31.84 20.43
C ASN A 733 2.67 -31.29 21.84
N GLU A 734 2.97 -30.01 22.08
CA GLU A 734 2.65 -29.36 23.35
C GLU A 734 1.12 -29.27 23.58
N LEU A 735 0.35 -28.91 22.54
CA LEU A 735 -1.11 -28.90 22.57
C LEU A 735 -1.71 -30.28 22.92
N MET A 736 -1.10 -31.36 22.44
CA MET A 736 -1.57 -32.74 22.69
C MET A 736 -1.10 -33.33 24.03
N ALA A 737 -0.09 -32.73 24.68
CA ALA A 737 0.57 -33.31 25.85
C ALA A 737 0.15 -32.68 27.20
N LEU A 738 -0.47 -31.50 27.18
CA LEU A 738 -0.88 -30.76 28.38
C LEU A 738 -2.40 -30.79 28.58
N ASP A 739 -2.85 -31.36 29.70
CA ASP A 739 -4.27 -31.44 30.07
C ASP A 739 -4.84 -30.13 30.64
N ASP A 740 -3.98 -29.21 31.10
CA ASP A 740 -4.39 -27.92 31.69
C ASP A 740 -4.11 -26.78 30.71
N GLU A 741 -5.18 -26.19 30.19
CA GLU A 741 -5.10 -25.11 29.22
C GLU A 741 -4.52 -23.82 29.83
N LYS A 742 -4.34 -23.73 31.16
CA LYS A 742 -3.80 -22.54 31.85
C LYS A 742 -2.30 -22.49 31.74
N VAL A 743 -1.70 -23.65 31.51
CA VAL A 743 -0.26 -23.87 31.44
C VAL A 743 0.23 -23.84 29.99
N LEU A 744 -0.65 -24.10 29.02
CA LEU A 744 -0.31 -24.18 27.60
C LEU A 744 0.36 -22.89 27.07
N PHE A 745 1.54 -23.05 26.47
CA PHE A 745 2.42 -21.99 25.96
C PHE A 745 2.95 -21.00 27.02
N ARG A 746 2.79 -21.30 28.31
CA ARG A 746 3.34 -20.49 29.43
C ARG A 746 4.62 -21.04 30.03
N GLU A 747 4.89 -22.32 29.82
CA GLU A 747 6.17 -22.92 30.20
C GLU A 747 7.20 -22.72 29.10
N ASP A 748 8.49 -22.78 29.47
CA ASP A 748 9.59 -22.68 28.51
C ASP A 748 9.85 -24.06 27.88
N THR A 749 8.85 -24.53 27.13
CA THR A 749 8.92 -25.74 26.32
C THR A 749 9.81 -25.51 25.09
N PRO A 750 10.33 -26.57 24.45
CA PRO A 750 11.05 -26.46 23.19
C PRO A 750 10.22 -25.78 22.09
N GLY A 751 8.90 -26.02 22.06
CA GLY A 751 7.99 -25.39 21.10
C GLY A 751 7.87 -23.88 21.28
N VAL A 752 7.68 -23.43 22.51
CA VAL A 752 7.62 -22.00 22.83
C VAL A 752 8.96 -21.30 22.61
N GLN A 753 10.08 -21.96 22.95
CA GLN A 753 11.42 -21.43 22.71
C GLN A 753 11.71 -21.31 21.20
N ALA A 754 11.32 -22.31 20.40
CA ALA A 754 11.40 -22.24 18.95
C ALA A 754 10.48 -21.15 18.38
N PHE A 755 9.27 -20.99 18.92
CA PHE A 755 8.33 -19.94 18.52
C PHE A 755 8.93 -18.54 18.74
N SER A 756 9.63 -18.31 19.84
CA SER A 756 10.31 -17.03 20.11
C SER A 756 11.34 -16.67 19.03
N VAL A 757 12.04 -17.67 18.49
CA VAL A 757 12.97 -17.46 17.37
C VAL A 757 12.21 -17.23 16.06
N PHE A 758 11.23 -18.08 15.76
CA PHE A 758 10.43 -17.99 14.54
C PHE A 758 9.64 -16.68 14.43
N SER A 759 8.95 -16.28 15.49
CA SER A 759 8.17 -15.03 15.54
C SER A 759 9.05 -13.79 15.36
N ARG A 760 10.32 -13.82 15.79
CA ARG A 760 11.29 -12.75 15.48
C ARG A 760 11.74 -12.79 14.02
N MET A 761 11.92 -13.97 13.43
CA MET A 761 12.24 -14.08 11.99
C MET A 761 11.16 -13.40 11.15
N VAL A 762 9.88 -13.60 11.45
CA VAL A 762 8.78 -13.15 10.58
C VAL A 762 8.08 -11.87 11.05
N GLY A 763 8.24 -11.48 12.32
CA GLY A 763 7.39 -10.49 12.98
C GLY A 763 8.05 -9.16 13.36
N LEU A 764 9.37 -9.02 13.20
CA LEU A 764 10.07 -7.77 13.56
C LEU A 764 9.57 -6.52 12.80
N PRO A 765 9.29 -6.56 11.48
CA PRO A 765 8.72 -5.41 10.77
C PRO A 765 7.38 -4.96 11.33
N TYR A 766 6.52 -5.91 11.69
CA TYR A 766 5.23 -5.64 12.32
C TYR A 766 5.41 -4.96 13.68
N LEU A 767 6.29 -5.49 14.54
CA LEU A 767 6.55 -4.91 15.86
C LEU A 767 7.11 -3.48 15.74
N TRP A 768 8.00 -3.24 14.80
CA TRP A 768 8.54 -1.92 14.53
C TRP A 768 7.45 -0.92 14.12
N ASN A 769 6.64 -1.26 13.12
CA ASN A 769 5.56 -0.39 12.63
C ASN A 769 4.47 -0.14 13.68
N THR A 770 4.24 -1.10 14.57
CA THR A 770 3.23 -1.00 15.62
C THR A 770 3.73 -0.19 16.83
N PHE A 771 4.98 -0.39 17.26
CA PHE A 771 5.45 0.07 18.57
C PHE A 771 6.63 1.06 18.55
N ALA A 772 7.42 1.16 17.48
CA ALA A 772 8.64 1.99 17.49
C ALA A 772 8.34 3.48 17.73
N LEU A 773 7.30 4.01 17.06
CA LEU A 773 6.87 5.41 17.23
C LEU A 773 6.35 5.72 18.65
N PRO A 774 5.38 4.98 19.19
CA PRO A 774 4.92 5.18 20.56
C PRO A 774 6.04 5.08 21.62
N ILE A 775 6.95 4.12 21.47
CA ILE A 775 8.06 3.93 22.41
C ILE A 775 9.06 5.09 22.31
N ALA A 776 9.37 5.56 21.09
CA ALA A 776 10.27 6.68 20.91
C ALA A 776 9.70 8.00 21.44
N GLU A 777 8.39 8.23 21.31
CA GLU A 777 7.70 9.37 21.92
C GLU A 777 7.76 9.31 23.46
N LEU A 778 7.56 8.14 24.05
CA LEU A 778 7.71 7.92 25.50
C LEU A 778 9.15 8.18 25.97
N GLU A 779 10.14 7.68 25.22
CA GLU A 779 11.55 7.93 25.50
C GLU A 779 11.88 9.42 25.46
N LEU A 780 11.43 10.14 24.43
CA LEU A 780 11.68 11.58 24.35
C LEU A 780 11.03 12.37 25.49
N ALA A 781 9.77 12.07 25.81
CA ALA A 781 9.05 12.75 26.88
C ALA A 781 9.77 12.59 28.24
N ASN A 782 10.32 11.41 28.51
CA ASN A 782 11.02 11.12 29.75
C ASN A 782 12.48 11.64 29.76
N ASN A 783 13.14 11.72 28.60
CA ASN A 783 14.51 12.25 28.49
C ASN A 783 14.55 13.79 28.49
N ALA A 784 13.48 14.49 28.06
CA ALA A 784 13.41 15.95 27.99
C ALA A 784 13.59 16.67 29.36
N HIS A 785 13.36 15.98 30.48
CA HIS A 785 13.54 16.52 31.83
C HIS A 785 14.99 16.42 32.37
N LEU A 786 15.87 15.67 31.71
CA LEU A 786 17.28 15.50 32.06
C LEU A 786 18.12 16.15 30.96
N GLY A 787 18.70 17.33 31.23
CA GLY A 787 19.54 18.07 30.29
C GLY A 787 20.89 17.41 29.96
N SER A 788 20.93 16.13 29.56
CA SER A 788 22.18 15.44 29.24
C SER A 788 22.03 14.21 28.31
N ASN A 789 22.83 14.22 27.24
CA ASN A 789 23.25 13.14 26.33
C ASN A 789 22.22 12.50 25.36
N PRO A 790 22.16 12.97 24.09
CA PRO A 790 21.29 12.45 23.02
C PRO A 790 21.58 11.02 22.54
N SER A 791 22.59 10.35 23.09
CA SER A 791 23.14 9.11 22.53
C SER A 791 22.35 7.82 22.86
N LYS A 792 21.23 7.91 23.60
CA LYS A 792 20.45 6.76 24.06
C LYS A 792 19.09 6.58 23.38
N SER A 793 18.71 7.46 22.45
CA SER A 793 17.43 7.35 21.73
C SER A 793 17.66 7.03 20.25
N ASN A 794 16.65 6.44 19.61
CA ASN A 794 16.63 6.23 18.16
C ASN A 794 16.42 7.53 17.36
N VAL A 795 16.43 8.67 18.04
CA VAL A 795 16.02 9.99 17.54
C VAL A 795 17.26 10.87 17.36
N THR A 796 17.36 11.58 16.23
CA THR A 796 18.42 12.56 15.98
C THR A 796 17.93 13.96 16.36
N ASP A 797 18.69 14.66 17.21
CA ASP A 797 18.40 16.04 17.66
C ASP A 797 18.70 17.09 16.58
N SER A 798 17.69 17.91 16.28
CA SER A 798 17.87 19.27 15.78
C SER A 798 16.80 20.19 16.41
N ASP A 799 16.94 20.44 17.71
CA ASP A 799 16.26 21.46 18.55
C ASP A 799 14.71 21.40 18.67
N PRO A 800 14.10 22.02 19.71
CA PRO A 800 13.20 21.33 20.65
C PRO A 800 11.75 21.14 20.16
N ALA A 801 11.14 20.07 20.66
CA ALA A 801 9.80 19.60 20.35
C ALA A 801 8.68 20.60 20.67
N PRO A 802 7.78 20.91 19.71
CA PRO A 802 6.46 21.45 19.99
C PRO A 802 5.43 20.29 20.02
N LEU A 803 4.80 20.13 21.18
CA LEU A 803 3.75 19.17 21.50
C LEU A 803 2.65 19.08 20.44
N GLY A 804 2.63 17.94 19.76
CA GLY A 804 1.51 17.41 18.97
C GLY A 804 1.60 15.88 18.91
N THR A 805 2.19 15.27 19.93
CA THR A 805 2.57 13.86 20.05
C THR A 805 1.45 13.01 20.65
N ILE A 806 1.45 11.71 20.35
CA ILE A 806 0.52 10.73 20.93
C ILE A 806 0.62 10.75 22.48
N PHE A 807 1.77 11.14 23.01
CA PHE A 807 2.11 11.31 24.42
C PHE A 807 2.51 12.77 24.69
N SER A 808 1.51 13.65 24.87
CA SER A 808 1.71 15.07 25.22
C SER A 808 1.90 15.30 26.73
N LEU A 809 2.14 14.25 27.51
CA LEU A 809 1.89 14.26 28.94
C LEU A 809 3.21 14.51 29.69
N THR A 810 3.39 15.74 30.18
CA THR A 810 4.48 16.15 31.08
C THR A 810 4.24 15.69 32.52
N THR A 811 3.47 14.61 32.75
CA THR A 811 3.11 14.12 34.09
C THR A 811 3.32 12.62 34.19
N SER A 812 3.53 12.14 35.43
CA SER A 812 3.80 10.74 35.75
C SER A 812 2.63 9.82 35.41
N VAL A 813 2.91 8.71 34.71
CA VAL A 813 1.98 7.59 34.40
C VAL A 813 1.97 6.55 35.54
N GLU A 814 2.69 6.80 36.65
CA GLU A 814 2.75 5.88 37.78
C GLU A 814 1.42 5.85 38.53
N ILE A 815 0.93 4.63 38.78
CA ILE A 815 -0.33 4.37 39.50
C ILE A 815 -0.10 3.57 40.78
N ASN A 816 1.11 3.05 41.02
CA ASN A 816 1.45 2.38 42.27
C ASN A 816 1.71 3.42 43.37
N PRO A 817 0.91 3.43 44.46
CA PRO A 817 1.07 4.38 45.55
C PRO A 817 2.46 4.40 46.19
N LYS A 818 3.21 3.29 46.14
CA LYS A 818 4.57 3.18 46.69
C LYS A 818 5.64 3.87 45.83
N HIS A 819 5.31 4.25 44.61
CA HIS A 819 6.24 4.79 43.61
C HIS A 819 5.86 6.21 43.17
N LEU A 820 4.82 6.80 43.76
CA LEU A 820 4.41 8.19 43.51
C LEU A 820 5.40 9.18 44.14
N GLU A 821 5.70 10.27 43.43
CA GLU A 821 6.45 11.40 43.99
C GLU A 821 5.54 12.23 44.93
N GLU A 822 6.12 12.96 45.88
CA GLU A 822 5.39 13.70 46.91
C GLU A 822 4.47 14.78 46.28
N GLY A 823 3.15 14.65 46.45
CA GLY A 823 2.15 15.54 45.86
C GLY A 823 1.55 15.11 44.51
N GLN A 824 1.90 13.93 43.98
CA GLN A 824 1.29 13.38 42.76
C GLN A 824 -0.07 12.71 43.00
N ASP A 825 -1.07 13.04 42.17
CA ASP A 825 -2.40 12.41 42.17
C ASP A 825 -2.41 11.14 41.28
N ASN A 826 -2.78 10.01 41.89
CA ASN A 826 -2.90 8.72 41.21
C ASN A 826 -4.00 8.71 40.14
N SER A 827 -5.00 9.58 40.24
CA SER A 827 -6.12 9.70 39.31
C SER A 827 -5.66 10.18 37.94
N VAL A 828 -4.68 11.09 37.90
CA VAL A 828 -4.09 11.61 36.66
C VAL A 828 -3.22 10.53 35.99
N GLY A 829 -2.36 9.86 36.75
CA GLY A 829 -1.52 8.77 36.23
C GLY A 829 -2.36 7.62 35.64
N ARG A 830 -3.50 7.30 36.26
CA ARG A 830 -4.48 6.33 35.73
C ARG A 830 -5.04 6.74 34.37
N LEU A 831 -5.59 7.94 34.26
CA LEU A 831 -6.19 8.43 33.02
C LEU A 831 -5.17 8.47 31.87
N GLN A 832 -3.92 8.81 32.20
CA GLN A 832 -2.81 8.81 31.25
C GLN A 832 -2.46 7.39 30.80
N LEU A 833 -2.30 6.45 31.72
CA LEU A 833 -2.03 5.04 31.39
C LEU A 833 -3.14 4.46 30.52
N GLU A 834 -4.40 4.75 30.85
CA GLU A 834 -5.56 4.30 30.09
C GLU A 834 -5.60 4.87 28.66
N LEU A 835 -5.31 6.16 28.49
CA LEU A 835 -5.21 6.79 27.16
C LEU A 835 -4.14 6.13 26.30
N ILE A 836 -2.97 5.89 26.88
CA ILE A 836 -1.83 5.24 26.22
C ILE A 836 -2.20 3.83 25.78
N LEU A 837 -2.78 3.05 26.70
CA LEU A 837 -3.25 1.71 26.45
C LEU A 837 -4.33 1.68 25.37
N GLN A 838 -5.28 2.60 25.37
CA GLN A 838 -6.34 2.65 24.35
C GLN A 838 -5.77 2.92 22.96
N LYS A 839 -4.78 3.81 22.84
CA LYS A 839 -4.12 4.09 21.56
C LYS A 839 -3.31 2.89 21.06
N LEU A 840 -2.55 2.24 21.95
CA LEU A 840 -1.78 1.04 21.60
C LEU A 840 -2.69 -0.15 21.25
N ALA A 841 -3.73 -0.40 22.04
CA ALA A 841 -4.70 -1.45 21.78
C ALA A 841 -5.41 -1.22 20.44
N THR A 842 -5.82 0.03 20.14
CA THR A 842 -6.41 0.37 18.84
C THR A 842 -5.44 0.09 17.69
N ARG A 843 -4.15 0.45 17.83
CA ARG A 843 -3.12 0.10 16.83
C ARG A 843 -2.98 -1.40 16.65
N ILE A 844 -2.97 -2.19 17.72
CA ILE A 844 -2.90 -3.66 17.64
C ILE A 844 -4.16 -4.20 16.93
N PHE A 845 -5.36 -3.84 17.36
CA PHE A 845 -6.60 -4.41 16.81
C PHE A 845 -6.84 -4.02 15.34
N THR A 846 -6.46 -2.80 14.94
CA THR A 846 -6.57 -2.34 13.55
C THR A 846 -5.42 -2.81 12.66
N SER A 847 -4.39 -3.44 13.22
CA SER A 847 -3.23 -3.93 12.46
C SER A 847 -3.45 -5.27 11.79
N LEU A 848 -4.63 -5.90 11.92
CA LEU A 848 -4.93 -7.21 11.34
C LEU A 848 -4.54 -7.33 9.85
N PRO A 849 -4.78 -6.34 8.95
CA PRO A 849 -4.34 -6.41 7.55
C PRO A 849 -2.82 -6.48 7.35
N TYR A 850 -2.06 -6.01 8.33
CA TYR A 850 -0.59 -5.92 8.31
C TYR A 850 0.07 -6.91 9.29
N PHE A 851 -0.71 -7.77 9.95
CA PHE A 851 -0.21 -8.77 10.88
C PHE A 851 0.58 -9.85 10.11
N PRO A 852 1.73 -10.35 10.61
CA PRO A 852 2.58 -11.26 9.85
C PRO A 852 1.84 -12.51 9.37
N LEU A 853 1.83 -12.75 8.05
CA LEU A 853 1.05 -13.82 7.43
C LEU A 853 1.41 -15.20 8.01
N TYR A 854 2.70 -15.50 8.20
CA TYR A 854 3.15 -16.76 8.79
C TYR A 854 2.63 -16.98 10.22
N LEU A 855 2.46 -15.90 11.00
CA LEU A 855 1.87 -15.99 12.34
C LEU A 855 0.36 -16.18 12.26
N ARG A 856 -0.33 -15.55 11.29
CA ARG A 856 -1.77 -15.79 11.04
C ARG A 856 -2.04 -17.25 10.66
N GLN A 857 -1.22 -17.82 9.78
CA GLN A 857 -1.31 -19.23 9.40
C GLN A 857 -1.09 -20.16 10.60
N LEU A 858 -0.14 -19.84 11.48
CA LEU A 858 0.06 -20.59 12.72
C LEU A 858 -1.15 -20.50 13.65
N CYS A 859 -1.76 -19.31 13.78
CA CYS A 859 -3.00 -19.12 14.54
C CYS A 859 -4.17 -19.92 13.93
N HIS A 860 -4.35 -19.88 12.61
CA HIS A 860 -5.36 -20.65 11.90
C HIS A 860 -5.15 -22.16 12.08
N MET A 861 -3.92 -22.65 12.03
CA MET A 861 -3.60 -24.06 12.28
C MET A 861 -3.97 -24.50 13.70
N LEU A 862 -3.63 -23.70 14.71
CA LEU A 862 -4.01 -23.99 16.10
C LEU A 862 -5.53 -23.94 16.28
N TYR A 863 -6.21 -23.01 15.60
CA TYR A 863 -7.66 -22.95 15.54
C TYR A 863 -8.24 -24.25 14.96
N GLU A 864 -7.73 -24.73 13.82
CA GLU A 864 -8.19 -25.97 13.19
C GLU A 864 -8.00 -27.20 14.08
N ASP A 865 -6.86 -27.29 14.79
CA ASP A 865 -6.57 -28.39 15.71
C ASP A 865 -7.44 -28.34 16.98
N MET A 866 -8.01 -27.17 17.33
CA MET A 866 -8.79 -26.98 18.57
C MET A 866 -10.30 -26.80 18.35
N ARG A 867 -10.77 -26.40 17.16
CA ARG A 867 -12.16 -25.93 16.94
C ARG A 867 -13.24 -26.97 17.23
N TYR A 868 -12.90 -28.26 17.19
CA TYR A 868 -13.83 -29.34 17.46
C TYR A 868 -13.76 -29.83 18.91
N ASP A 869 -12.55 -29.99 19.45
CA ASP A 869 -12.34 -30.60 20.76
C ASP A 869 -12.31 -29.57 21.91
N HIS A 870 -11.85 -28.34 21.62
CA HIS A 870 -11.53 -27.31 22.62
C HIS A 870 -11.87 -25.86 22.17
N PRO A 871 -13.07 -25.58 21.62
CA PRO A 871 -13.41 -24.27 21.03
C PRO A 871 -13.34 -23.09 22.01
N ASP A 872 -13.70 -23.31 23.28
CA ASP A 872 -13.75 -22.26 24.29
C ASP A 872 -12.36 -21.72 24.71
N TYR A 873 -11.30 -22.48 24.41
CA TYR A 873 -9.95 -22.18 24.87
C TYR A 873 -9.08 -21.48 23.82
N ILE A 874 -9.53 -21.43 22.56
CA ILE A 874 -8.79 -20.90 21.40
C ILE A 874 -8.26 -19.48 21.68
N HIS A 875 -9.12 -18.57 22.11
CA HIS A 875 -8.73 -17.18 22.39
C HIS A 875 -7.67 -17.08 23.49
N ARG A 876 -7.71 -17.98 24.48
CA ARG A 876 -6.72 -17.99 25.56
C ARG A 876 -5.37 -18.50 25.08
N VAL A 877 -5.38 -19.55 24.26
CA VAL A 877 -4.19 -20.12 23.63
C VAL A 877 -3.51 -19.10 22.72
N LEU A 878 -4.28 -18.39 21.90
CA LEU A 878 -3.78 -17.30 21.05
C LEU A 878 -3.31 -16.10 21.87
N GLY A 879 -3.96 -15.79 22.99
CA GLY A 879 -3.50 -14.79 23.95
C GLY A 879 -2.13 -15.13 24.53
N ASN A 880 -1.90 -16.39 24.93
CA ASN A 880 -0.60 -16.84 25.39
C ASN A 880 0.44 -16.80 24.24
N LEU A 881 0.09 -17.23 23.03
CA LEU A 881 1.08 -17.26 21.94
C LEU A 881 1.43 -15.84 21.42
N ILE A 882 0.44 -15.00 21.15
CA ILE A 882 0.64 -13.70 20.50
C ILE A 882 0.97 -12.61 21.52
N PHE A 883 0.22 -12.50 22.62
CA PHE A 883 0.48 -11.45 23.60
C PHE A 883 1.62 -11.83 24.53
N LEU A 884 1.58 -13.01 25.17
CA LEU A 884 2.61 -13.39 26.13
C LEU A 884 3.96 -13.70 25.48
N ARG A 885 4.00 -14.32 24.29
CA ARG A 885 5.27 -14.77 23.67
C ARG A 885 5.80 -13.91 22.53
N PHE A 886 5.01 -12.97 21.99
CA PHE A 886 5.45 -12.12 20.88
C PHE A 886 5.37 -10.62 21.18
N ILE A 887 4.18 -10.10 21.53
CA ILE A 887 3.99 -8.65 21.75
C ILE A 887 4.57 -8.17 23.08
N CYS A 888 4.20 -8.77 24.20
CA CYS A 888 4.65 -8.34 25.54
C CYS A 888 6.18 -8.43 25.70
N PRO A 889 6.87 -9.49 25.24
CA PRO A 889 8.33 -9.54 25.28
C PRO A 889 9.01 -8.38 24.54
N ALA A 890 8.43 -7.93 23.42
CA ALA A 890 8.92 -6.78 22.67
C ALA A 890 8.73 -5.46 23.42
N LEU A 891 7.70 -5.34 24.27
CA LEU A 891 7.50 -4.17 25.13
C LEU A 891 8.40 -4.20 26.37
N LEU A 892 8.68 -5.39 26.92
CA LEU A 892 9.51 -5.56 28.11
C LEU A 892 10.99 -5.36 27.82
N VAL A 893 11.47 -5.78 26.65
CA VAL A 893 12.89 -5.67 26.24
C VAL A 893 12.98 -5.05 24.83
N PRO A 894 12.51 -3.81 24.61
CA PRO A 894 12.37 -3.23 23.28
C PRO A 894 13.68 -3.11 22.51
N GLN A 895 14.82 -3.03 23.20
CA GLN A 895 16.15 -3.01 22.59
C GLN A 895 16.50 -4.32 21.87
N SER A 896 16.08 -5.48 22.39
CA SER A 896 16.37 -6.78 21.75
C SER A 896 15.53 -7.01 20.49
N TYR A 897 14.42 -6.28 20.37
CA TYR A 897 13.56 -6.26 19.19
C TYR A 897 13.86 -5.08 18.25
N GLY A 898 14.89 -4.29 18.57
CA GLY A 898 15.32 -3.16 17.75
C GLY A 898 14.43 -1.92 17.80
N LEU A 899 13.44 -1.88 18.72
CA LEU A 899 12.50 -0.76 18.84
C LEU A 899 13.17 0.51 19.41
N VAL A 900 14.26 0.34 20.18
CA VAL A 900 15.10 1.43 20.72
C VAL A 900 16.59 1.13 20.53
N LYS A 901 17.43 2.17 20.53
CA LYS A 901 18.90 2.05 20.53
C LYS A 901 19.44 2.08 21.97
N GLY A 902 19.84 0.93 22.49
CA GLY A 902 20.43 0.81 23.82
C GLY A 902 19.39 0.70 24.94
N GLU A 903 19.80 1.01 26.18
CA GLU A 903 18.94 0.88 27.35
C GLU A 903 17.84 1.94 27.39
N VAL A 904 16.61 1.48 27.65
CA VAL A 904 15.39 2.29 27.82
C VAL A 904 15.49 3.14 29.09
N HIS A 905 14.98 4.37 29.06
CA HIS A 905 14.91 5.20 30.26
C HIS A 905 14.07 4.51 31.36
N PRO A 906 14.48 4.52 32.65
CA PRO A 906 13.79 3.79 33.71
C PRO A 906 12.28 4.07 33.83
N LYS A 907 11.86 5.34 33.65
CA LYS A 907 10.43 5.74 33.64
C LYS A 907 9.67 5.17 32.42
N THR A 908 10.30 5.14 31.25
CA THR A 908 9.71 4.51 30.05
C THR A 908 9.60 3.00 30.23
N HIS A 909 10.67 2.35 30.69
CA HIS A 909 10.68 0.91 30.95
C HIS A 909 9.60 0.51 31.96
N ARG A 910 9.43 1.30 33.03
CA ARG A 910 8.34 1.14 34.00
C ARG A 910 6.95 1.26 33.36
N THR A 911 6.75 2.25 32.49
CA THR A 911 5.50 2.46 31.76
C THR A 911 5.19 1.28 30.83
N LEU A 912 6.20 0.78 30.11
CA LEU A 912 6.07 -0.40 29.24
C LEU A 912 5.74 -1.67 30.02
N ILE A 913 6.28 -1.84 31.24
CA ILE A 913 5.89 -2.94 32.14
C ILE A 913 4.40 -2.86 32.51
N LEU A 914 3.90 -1.67 32.88
CA LEU A 914 2.48 -1.49 33.21
C LEU A 914 1.59 -1.78 32.00
N ILE A 915 1.99 -1.30 30.82
CA ILE A 915 1.29 -1.58 29.56
C ILE A 915 1.25 -3.08 29.27
N ALA A 916 2.40 -3.76 29.34
CA ALA A 916 2.50 -5.20 29.10
C ALA A 916 1.62 -6.00 30.08
N LYS A 917 1.56 -5.61 31.36
CA LYS A 917 0.67 -6.27 32.35
C LYS A 917 -0.80 -6.13 31.99
N VAL A 918 -1.26 -4.92 31.63
CA VAL A 918 -2.66 -4.72 31.28
C VAL A 918 -3.01 -5.45 29.97
N LEU A 919 -2.15 -5.38 28.96
CA LEU A 919 -2.34 -6.14 27.71
C LEU A 919 -2.35 -7.64 27.95
N GLN A 920 -1.52 -8.14 28.87
CA GLN A 920 -1.49 -9.57 29.22
C GLN A 920 -2.77 -10.01 29.93
N ASN A 921 -3.28 -9.22 30.86
CA ASN A 921 -4.54 -9.52 31.55
C ASN A 921 -5.75 -9.39 30.62
N LEU A 922 -5.74 -8.42 29.71
CA LEU A 922 -6.72 -8.32 28.62
C LEU A 922 -6.69 -9.56 27.73
N ALA A 923 -5.51 -10.00 27.29
CA ALA A 923 -5.35 -11.22 26.48
C ALA A 923 -5.82 -12.48 27.20
N ASN A 924 -5.63 -12.54 28.52
CA ASN A 924 -6.07 -13.65 29.37
C ASN A 924 -7.54 -13.55 29.81
N LYS A 925 -8.21 -12.42 29.55
CA LYS A 925 -9.55 -12.09 30.05
C LYS A 925 -9.66 -12.18 31.59
N ASN A 926 -8.61 -11.74 32.28
CA ASN A 926 -8.54 -11.75 33.74
C ASN A 926 -8.57 -10.33 34.28
N ASP A 927 -9.28 -10.13 35.38
CA ASP A 927 -9.23 -8.89 36.16
C ASP A 927 -8.03 -8.88 37.10
N PHE A 928 -7.50 -7.69 37.37
CA PHE A 928 -6.57 -7.50 38.48
C PHE A 928 -7.31 -7.73 39.80
N SER A 929 -6.66 -8.45 40.72
CA SER A 929 -7.11 -8.65 42.10
C SER A 929 -5.94 -9.08 43.00
N GLY A 930 -6.06 -8.88 44.32
CA GLY A 930 -5.12 -9.42 45.30
C GLY A 930 -3.72 -8.77 45.27
N LYS A 931 -2.68 -9.49 44.82
CA LYS A 931 -1.27 -9.03 44.90
C LYS A 931 -0.97 -7.75 44.10
N GLU A 932 -1.83 -7.40 43.15
CA GLU A 932 -1.73 -6.20 42.30
C GLU A 932 -2.94 -5.28 42.46
N GLU A 933 -3.49 -5.16 43.67
CA GLU A 933 -4.68 -4.33 43.99
C GLU A 933 -4.62 -2.91 43.41
N PHE A 934 -3.43 -2.29 43.35
CA PHE A 934 -3.25 -0.96 42.75
C PHE A 934 -3.59 -0.87 41.24
N MET A 935 -3.66 -2.00 40.54
CA MET A 935 -4.01 -2.10 39.11
C MET A 935 -5.51 -2.35 38.88
N GLU A 936 -6.32 -2.61 39.92
CA GLU A 936 -7.77 -2.85 39.79
C GLU A 936 -8.51 -1.71 39.07
N VAL A 937 -7.98 -0.50 39.17
CA VAL A 937 -8.46 0.68 38.43
C VAL A 937 -8.46 0.50 36.91
N MET A 938 -7.71 -0.48 36.39
CA MET A 938 -7.64 -0.83 34.97
C MET A 938 -8.64 -1.90 34.53
N ASN A 939 -9.39 -2.53 35.44
CA ASN A 939 -10.37 -3.57 35.07
C ASN A 939 -11.44 -3.03 34.11
N GLY A 940 -11.89 -1.78 34.30
CA GLY A 940 -12.81 -1.15 33.36
C GLY A 940 -12.24 -0.98 31.93
N PHE A 941 -10.92 -0.81 31.77
CA PHE A 941 -10.28 -0.81 30.44
C PHE A 941 -10.31 -2.21 29.82
N ILE A 942 -10.06 -3.25 30.62
CA ILE A 942 -10.11 -4.64 30.19
C ILE A 942 -11.51 -4.95 29.68
N GLU A 943 -12.54 -4.75 30.51
CA GLU A 943 -13.96 -4.97 30.17
C GLU A 943 -14.37 -4.30 28.84
N ARG A 944 -13.97 -3.04 28.62
CA ARG A 944 -14.30 -2.30 27.39
C ARG A 944 -13.61 -2.80 26.12
N ASN A 945 -12.49 -3.50 26.23
CA ASN A 945 -11.66 -3.89 25.08
C ASN A 945 -11.65 -5.41 24.83
N VAL A 946 -12.21 -6.25 25.71
CA VAL A 946 -12.29 -7.72 25.51
C VAL A 946 -13.01 -8.07 24.19
N GLY A 947 -14.15 -7.43 23.88
CA GLY A 947 -14.87 -7.73 22.62
C GLY A 947 -14.06 -7.42 21.36
N LYS A 948 -13.32 -6.29 21.35
CA LYS A 948 -12.42 -5.92 20.24
C LYS A 948 -11.24 -6.88 20.09
N LEU A 949 -10.74 -7.39 21.22
CA LEU A 949 -9.70 -8.41 21.22
C LEU A 949 -10.21 -9.74 20.64
N GLU A 950 -11.45 -10.13 20.94
CA GLU A 950 -12.07 -11.34 20.37
C GLU A 950 -12.25 -11.20 18.85
N GLU A 951 -12.73 -10.05 18.37
CA GLU A 951 -12.79 -9.76 16.93
C GLU A 951 -11.41 -9.87 16.27
N PHE A 952 -10.37 -9.34 16.93
CA PHE A 952 -9.00 -9.45 16.46
C PHE A 952 -8.52 -10.91 16.40
N PHE A 953 -8.77 -11.72 17.43
CA PHE A 953 -8.42 -13.15 17.41
C PHE A 953 -9.19 -13.93 16.35
N ASN A 954 -10.49 -13.68 16.20
CA ASN A 954 -11.29 -14.28 15.13
C ASN A 954 -10.71 -13.96 13.75
N GLY A 955 -10.27 -12.71 13.55
CA GLY A 955 -9.58 -12.30 12.32
C GLY A 955 -8.23 -12.99 12.10
N LEU A 956 -7.47 -13.27 13.17
CA LEU A 956 -6.23 -14.06 13.09
C LEU A 956 -6.50 -15.53 12.72
N CYS A 957 -7.64 -16.08 13.14
CA CYS A 957 -8.07 -17.44 12.85
C CYS A 957 -8.73 -17.61 11.47
N ALA A 958 -9.13 -16.52 10.81
CA ALA A 958 -9.80 -16.58 9.51
C ALA A 958 -8.88 -17.21 8.46
N GLU A 959 -9.48 -17.99 7.54
CA GLU A 959 -8.79 -18.57 6.39
C GLU A 959 -8.13 -17.44 5.57
N THR A 960 -6.88 -17.65 5.18
CA THR A 960 -6.09 -16.68 4.41
C THR A 960 -5.82 -17.23 3.02
N ASP A 961 -6.05 -16.44 1.96
CA ASP A 961 -5.77 -16.86 0.58
C ASP A 961 -4.28 -17.23 0.40
N GLU A 962 -4.01 -18.41 -0.19
CA GLU A 962 -2.66 -19.00 -0.31
C GLU A 962 -1.70 -18.16 -1.17
N PRO A 963 -0.47 -17.96 -0.67
CA PRO A 963 0.72 -18.33 -1.42
C PRO A 963 1.30 -19.64 -0.85
N ARG A 964 1.41 -20.66 -1.72
CA ARG A 964 2.25 -21.84 -1.43
C ARG A 964 3.69 -21.35 -1.26
N PHE A 965 4.18 -21.45 -0.03
CA PHE A 965 5.52 -21.12 0.46
C PHE A 965 6.48 -20.43 -0.54
N GLY A 966 6.68 -19.12 -0.34
CA GLY A 966 7.92 -18.41 -0.63
C GLY A 966 8.39 -17.74 0.67
N ASP A 967 9.69 -17.77 0.95
CA ASP A 967 10.29 -17.35 2.23
C ASP A 967 10.30 -15.81 2.45
N PRO A 968 10.09 -15.29 3.68
CA PRO A 968 10.29 -13.87 3.96
C PRO A 968 11.79 -13.51 3.93
N PRO A 969 12.20 -12.27 3.59
CA PRO A 969 13.62 -11.89 3.41
C PRO A 969 14.54 -12.10 4.64
N THR A 970 13.94 -12.23 5.83
CA THR A 970 14.60 -12.46 7.12
C THR A 970 14.72 -13.93 7.48
N SER A 971 14.17 -14.85 6.69
CA SER A 971 14.22 -16.30 6.96
C SER A 971 15.48 -16.98 6.41
N ILE A 972 16.25 -16.32 5.54
CA ILE A 972 17.50 -16.86 5.00
C ILE A 972 18.56 -16.92 6.11
N VAL A 973 18.80 -18.14 6.62
CA VAL A 973 19.81 -18.39 7.66
C VAL A 973 21.22 -18.31 7.08
N PRO A 974 22.08 -17.37 7.51
CA PRO A 974 23.44 -17.29 6.98
C PRO A 974 24.25 -18.53 7.34
N ARG A 975 25.13 -18.97 6.41
CA ARG A 975 25.91 -20.22 6.53
C ARG A 975 26.68 -20.34 7.85
N GLN A 976 27.14 -19.23 8.43
CA GLN A 976 27.86 -19.22 9.71
C GLN A 976 26.97 -19.63 10.89
N PHE A 977 25.72 -19.16 10.91
CA PHE A 977 24.77 -19.48 11.98
C PHE A 977 24.24 -20.90 11.84
N ARG A 978 24.00 -21.37 10.60
CA ARG A 978 23.71 -22.79 10.33
C ARG A 978 24.82 -23.71 10.85
N LYS A 979 26.09 -23.40 10.57
CA LYS A 979 27.23 -24.21 11.04
C LYS A 979 27.36 -24.22 12.57
N LYS A 980 27.14 -23.08 13.21
CA LYS A 980 27.10 -22.98 14.68
C LYS A 980 25.97 -23.82 15.26
N ALA A 981 24.76 -23.70 14.72
CA ALA A 981 23.59 -24.47 15.14
C ALA A 981 23.80 -25.99 15.01
N LEU A 982 24.34 -26.46 13.88
CA LEU A 982 24.72 -27.87 13.70
C LEU A 982 25.76 -28.34 14.72
N THR A 983 26.66 -27.45 15.14
CA THR A 983 27.68 -27.80 16.14
C THR A 983 27.06 -27.94 17.53
N VAL A 984 26.17 -27.03 17.91
CA VAL A 984 25.39 -27.11 19.16
C VAL A 984 24.58 -28.41 19.20
N LEU A 985 23.83 -28.71 18.15
CA LEU A 985 23.04 -29.93 18.06
C LEU A 985 23.90 -31.19 18.05
N TYR A 986 25.03 -31.18 17.35
CA TYR A 986 25.98 -32.30 17.39
C TYR A 986 26.49 -32.55 18.81
N GLN A 987 26.90 -31.50 19.54
CA GLN A 987 27.40 -31.61 20.91
C GLN A 987 26.31 -32.10 21.86
N PHE A 988 25.08 -31.60 21.71
CA PHE A 988 23.95 -32.03 22.50
C PHE A 988 23.62 -33.51 22.25
N VAL A 989 23.44 -33.91 20.99
CA VAL A 989 23.13 -35.31 20.60
C VAL A 989 24.24 -36.26 21.06
N ARG A 990 25.50 -35.84 20.98
CA ARG A 990 26.64 -36.63 21.45
C ARG A 990 26.65 -36.78 22.98
N SER A 991 26.32 -35.72 23.72
CA SER A 991 26.38 -35.70 25.18
C SER A 991 25.21 -36.44 25.82
N HIS A 992 24.06 -36.46 25.15
CA HIS A 992 22.82 -37.06 25.62
C HIS A 992 22.34 -38.23 24.76
N GLY A 993 23.24 -38.86 23.99
CA GLY A 993 22.87 -39.88 23.02
C GLY A 993 22.15 -41.09 23.64
N LYS A 994 22.41 -41.42 24.90
CA LYS A 994 21.68 -42.47 25.62
C LYS A 994 20.24 -42.07 25.94
N GLU A 995 20.03 -40.88 26.50
CA GLU A 995 18.71 -40.35 26.82
C GLU A 995 17.86 -40.23 25.54
N ILE A 996 18.46 -39.77 24.43
CA ILE A 996 17.80 -39.70 23.11
C ILE A 996 17.48 -41.10 22.57
N HIS A 997 18.35 -42.09 22.78
CA HIS A 997 18.09 -43.48 22.40
C HIS A 997 16.91 -44.06 23.18
N ASP A 998 16.85 -43.80 24.48
CA ASP A 998 15.79 -44.30 25.36
C ASP A 998 14.43 -43.71 24.95
N GLU A 999 14.36 -42.40 24.71
CA GLU A 999 13.16 -41.72 24.16
C GLU A 999 12.75 -42.26 22.78
N LEU A 1000 13.71 -42.47 21.87
CA LEU A 1000 13.43 -43.05 20.55
C LEU A 1000 12.91 -44.48 20.64
N SER A 1001 13.31 -45.23 21.67
CA SER A 1001 12.92 -46.63 21.87
C SER A 1001 11.48 -46.80 22.34
N GLU A 1002 10.82 -45.72 22.78
CA GLU A 1002 9.39 -45.73 23.11
C GLU A 1002 8.49 -45.77 21.86
N PHE A 1003 9.02 -45.36 20.71
CA PHE A 1003 8.31 -45.41 19.43
C PHE A 1003 8.37 -46.81 18.80
N PRO A 1004 7.40 -47.17 17.93
CA PRO A 1004 7.42 -48.46 17.25
C PRO A 1004 8.73 -48.69 16.48
N PRO A 1005 9.39 -49.87 16.60
CA PRO A 1005 10.73 -50.08 16.04
C PRO A 1005 10.87 -49.77 14.55
N TYR A 1006 9.82 -50.02 13.75
CA TYR A 1006 9.81 -49.74 12.32
C TYR A 1006 9.84 -48.24 11.99
N ALA A 1007 9.43 -47.37 12.92
CA ALA A 1007 9.36 -45.93 12.72
C ALA A 1007 10.69 -45.22 13.03
N VAL A 1008 11.56 -45.83 13.84
CA VAL A 1008 12.79 -45.21 14.35
C VAL A 1008 14.07 -45.98 14.03
N GLN A 1009 13.98 -47.13 13.34
CA GLN A 1009 15.13 -48.00 13.06
C GLN A 1009 16.31 -47.25 12.40
N GLU A 1010 16.03 -46.48 11.35
CA GLU A 1010 17.05 -45.72 10.63
C GLU A 1010 17.64 -44.60 11.50
N SER A 1011 16.81 -43.95 12.32
CA SER A 1011 17.21 -42.90 13.26
C SER A 1011 18.10 -43.44 14.38
N LEU A 1012 17.83 -44.65 14.89
CA LEU A 1012 18.70 -45.34 15.84
C LEU A 1012 20.07 -45.71 15.23
N GLU A 1013 20.12 -46.09 13.94
CA GLU A 1013 21.38 -46.34 13.24
C GLU A 1013 22.19 -45.06 13.03
N ARG A 1014 21.54 -43.97 12.63
CA ARG A 1014 22.17 -42.64 12.50
C ARG A 1014 22.67 -42.12 13.87
N LEU A 1015 21.91 -42.30 14.94
CA LEU A 1015 22.33 -41.96 16.30
C LEU A 1015 23.59 -42.73 16.71
N LYS A 1016 23.64 -44.04 16.44
CA LYS A 1016 24.85 -44.86 16.65
C LYS A 1016 26.03 -44.36 15.83
N TYR A 1017 25.82 -43.89 14.60
CA TYR A 1017 26.87 -43.29 13.78
C TYR A 1017 27.39 -41.97 14.36
N ILE A 1018 26.51 -41.09 14.82
CA ILE A 1018 26.85 -39.77 15.38
C ILE A 1018 27.61 -39.92 16.72
N THR A 1019 27.24 -40.91 17.54
CA THR A 1019 27.79 -41.16 18.88
C THR A 1019 29.05 -42.05 18.90
N ARG A 1020 29.39 -42.71 17.78
CA ARG A 1020 30.46 -43.73 17.64
C ARG A 1020 31.90 -43.31 18.00
N ASP A 1021 32.14 -42.02 18.29
CA ASP A 1021 33.42 -41.50 18.82
C ASP A 1021 33.55 -41.63 20.35
N ILE A 1022 32.57 -42.23 21.04
CA ILE A 1022 32.61 -42.56 22.47
C ILE A 1022 32.44 -44.06 22.63
N ASN A 1023 33.32 -44.66 23.43
CA ASN A 1023 33.42 -46.08 23.72
C ASN A 1023 32.19 -46.53 24.53
N ILE A 1024 31.07 -46.86 23.87
CA ILE A 1024 29.91 -47.51 24.49
C ILE A 1024 30.26 -49.00 24.68
N ARG A 1025 31.13 -49.29 25.66
CA ARG A 1025 31.40 -50.65 26.15
C ARG A 1025 30.95 -50.90 27.59
N ASP A 1026 30.34 -49.93 28.25
CA ASP A 1026 29.86 -50.08 29.63
C ASP A 1026 28.33 -50.27 29.75
N PHE A 1027 27.62 -50.58 28.66
CA PHE A 1027 26.17 -50.89 28.70
C PHE A 1027 25.84 -52.39 28.75
N ALA A 1028 26.81 -53.23 29.09
CA ALA A 1028 26.60 -54.66 29.31
C ALA A 1028 27.30 -55.13 30.59
N SER A 1029 26.86 -54.65 31.76
CA SER A 1029 27.03 -55.38 33.03
C SER A 1029 26.21 -54.77 34.17
N SER A 1030 24.93 -55.10 34.22
CA SER A 1030 24.20 -55.28 35.48
C SER A 1030 22.93 -56.06 35.20
N ASP A 1031 23.08 -57.37 34.98
CA ASP A 1031 22.35 -58.40 35.72
C ASP A 1031 22.64 -59.76 35.08
N GLU A 1032 23.51 -60.52 35.75
CA GLU A 1032 23.28 -61.90 36.20
C GLU A 1032 24.63 -62.60 36.41
N SER A 1033 25.07 -62.57 37.67
CA SER A 1033 25.89 -63.63 38.23
C SER A 1033 25.00 -64.86 38.42
N GLU A 1034 25.15 -65.86 37.55
CA GLU A 1034 25.07 -67.25 37.98
C GLU A 1034 26.44 -67.91 37.72
N SER A 1035 26.94 -68.49 38.80
CA SER A 1035 28.23 -69.15 38.97
C SER A 1035 28.35 -70.44 38.17
N GLU A 1036 29.55 -70.78 37.71
CA GLU A 1036 30.30 -71.89 38.30
C GLU A 1036 31.74 -72.01 37.79
N SER A 1037 32.56 -72.55 38.67
CA SER A 1037 34.01 -72.71 38.67
C SER A 1037 34.56 -73.71 37.66
N GLU A 1038 35.73 -73.42 37.09
CA GLU A 1038 36.70 -74.46 36.75
C GLU A 1038 38.11 -74.06 37.22
N ALA A 1039 38.79 -75.03 37.84
CA ALA A 1039 40.07 -74.87 38.52
C ALA A 1039 41.27 -74.93 37.55
N GLU A 1040 42.32 -74.20 37.95
CA GLU A 1040 43.75 -74.42 37.71
C GLU A 1040 44.31 -74.54 36.28
N GLY A 1041 45.31 -73.71 35.99
CA GLY A 1041 46.21 -73.94 34.86
C GLY A 1041 47.18 -72.80 34.60
N SER A 1042 48.41 -72.94 35.10
CA SER A 1042 49.57 -72.06 34.90
C SER A 1042 49.82 -71.60 33.45
N ARG A 1043 50.26 -70.36 33.24
CA ARG A 1043 51.67 -69.98 33.00
C ARG A 1043 51.84 -68.48 32.85
#